data_AF-A0A9W4P1Z6-F1
#
_entry.id   AF-A0A9W4P1Z6-F1
#
_cell.length_a   1.000
_cell.length_b   1.000
_cell.length_c   1.000
_cell.angle_alpha   90.00
_cell.angle_beta   90.00
_cell.angle_gamma   90.00
#
_symmetry.space_group_name_H-M   'P 1'
#
loop_
_entity.id
_entity.type
_entity.pdbx_description
1 polymer ?
#
loop_
_entity_poly.entity_id
_entity_poly.type
_entity_poly.pdbx_seq_one_letter_code
_entity_poly.pdbx_strand_id
1 'polypeptide(L)'
;MRASRLVLLSAASGLVSALSQFDRLKWNKNPCPSACDPSGDTSKWFTSHSVDEFAACNEPLLLKLNLYNLVDDDATHTTIRACTLGNAKSEVNFLAASGYVAPDALGATNFGPANYPPSSLQRRDDSSLTANEAACGAGPAIASSATVSRTQEESTKSPLSSKALEDAIPRVLSAGPPSLWIFPANNDTEPQRRSHLRDLHPRAECRYIRVEGGDTCPSLATRCGIGLTALKSFNKGIANFCDVVEPGQAVCCSSGTPPPVGPRPNADGSCKYHEVQQGEICDTIAAQYGITTADLFDLNKKTWGWDGCELPVGLRICVSNGNPPLPGSVWNADCGPTVPGTEAPKDGEELAELNPCPLDVCCNIWGKCGTTVDFCIPSKSSTGNPGTSAPGENGCIDNCGIEMVNNDDAPKEYRKVGYFEGWNYNRLFAVDNNLDGLDFDWEYPGATDIEGSEPGQEDDGENYLEFLKLVREKLPDDKSLSIATAASFWYLKGFPAKDMAPVVDYFIHMAYDLHGQWDVGREWSMEGCPAGNCLRSHINSTQTHGSLVMMTKAGVPSHKIVVGVTSYGRSFKMADATCRGPLCTYLGEGNDSPAKPGRCTETGGYISNYEINEIIEDGGAIKSWYDEETDSDYLVYDSVEWVAYMTDKTKDRRRDQYKGLNCGGTTDWAIDLQGEGRRARQGTRSIWTLLSARSPMPCANPPACSFFPPVSFPVNYSCS
;
A
#
# COMPACT_ATOMS: atom_id res chain seq x y z
N MET A 1 34.88 -54.48 17.46
CA MET A 1 33.72 -55.40 17.58
C MET A 1 32.52 -54.59 17.09
N ARG A 2 31.83 -54.83 15.96
CA ARG A 2 31.24 -56.02 15.29
C ARG A 2 29.97 -56.61 15.96
N ALA A 3 28.84 -56.47 15.22
CA ALA A 3 27.73 -57.44 15.03
C ALA A 3 26.44 -57.45 15.91
N SER A 4 25.51 -56.53 15.57
CA SER A 4 24.10 -56.72 15.09
C SER A 4 23.22 -57.96 15.42
N ARG A 5 21.93 -57.70 15.77
CA ARG A 5 20.64 -58.45 15.49
C ARG A 5 19.42 -57.66 16.10
N LEU A 6 18.14 -57.61 15.66
CA LEU A 6 17.34 -57.99 14.45
C LEU A 6 16.19 -59.04 14.66
N VAL A 7 15.02 -58.84 13.99
CA VAL A 7 13.88 -59.78 13.65
C VAL A 7 12.53 -59.72 14.45
N LEU A 8 11.58 -58.89 13.95
CA LEU A 8 10.17 -59.17 13.48
C LEU A 8 8.95 -59.68 14.33
N LEU A 9 7.75 -59.12 13.95
CA LEU A 9 6.39 -59.73 13.68
C LEU A 9 5.13 -59.53 14.60
N SER A 10 4.12 -58.77 14.07
CA SER A 10 2.70 -59.20 13.77
C SER A 10 1.42 -58.59 14.46
N ALA A 11 0.37 -58.38 13.61
CA ALA A 11 -1.09 -58.63 13.77
C ALA A 11 -2.16 -57.58 14.30
N ALA A 12 -3.05 -57.17 13.36
CA ALA A 12 -4.55 -57.20 13.39
C ALA A 12 -5.50 -56.12 14.01
N SER A 13 -6.26 -55.44 13.12
CA SER A 13 -7.75 -55.23 13.07
C SER A 13 -8.59 -54.36 14.06
N GLY A 14 -9.40 -53.40 13.53
CA GLY A 14 -10.87 -53.38 13.78
C GLY A 14 -11.65 -52.15 14.35
N LEU A 15 -11.88 -51.09 13.54
CA LEU A 15 -13.06 -50.16 13.51
C LEU A 15 -13.74 -49.51 14.77
N VAL A 16 -13.68 -48.17 14.82
CA VAL A 16 -14.74 -47.16 15.12
C VAL A 16 -15.57 -47.22 16.43
N SER A 17 -15.28 -46.32 17.37
CA SER A 17 -16.13 -45.14 17.72
C SER A 17 -15.54 -44.30 18.87
N ALA A 18 -15.90 -43.01 18.93
CA ALA A 18 -15.28 -41.93 19.72
C ALA A 18 -14.83 -42.26 21.16
N LEU A 19 -13.56 -41.98 21.50
CA LEU A 19 -13.07 -41.98 22.87
C LEU A 19 -12.23 -40.72 23.20
N SER A 20 -12.40 -40.28 24.45
CA SER A 20 -11.44 -39.78 25.45
C SER A 20 -10.08 -39.15 25.06
N GLN A 21 -9.49 -38.47 26.06
CA GLN A 21 -8.12 -37.93 26.06
C GLN A 21 -7.01 -38.94 25.70
N PHE A 22 -7.27 -40.26 25.76
CA PHE A 22 -6.34 -41.32 25.36
C PHE A 22 -6.28 -41.62 23.85
N ASP A 23 -7.24 -41.19 23.02
CA ASP A 23 -7.12 -41.42 21.57
C ASP A 23 -6.15 -40.42 20.92
N ARG A 24 -5.92 -39.24 21.53
CA ARG A 24 -4.78 -38.37 21.15
C ARG A 24 -3.43 -39.10 21.32
N LEU A 25 -3.30 -39.93 22.36
CA LEU A 25 -2.11 -40.77 22.59
C LEU A 25 -1.97 -41.95 21.61
N LYS A 26 -2.97 -42.24 20.77
CA LYS A 26 -2.86 -43.24 19.68
C LYS A 26 -2.47 -42.64 18.33
N TRP A 27 -2.51 -41.32 18.17
CA TRP A 27 -2.04 -40.68 16.93
C TRP A 27 -0.51 -40.77 16.78
N ASN A 28 0.22 -40.84 17.90
CA ASN A 28 1.68 -41.04 17.97
C ASN A 28 2.14 -42.46 17.60
N LYS A 29 1.67 -43.01 16.46
CA LYS A 29 2.14 -44.31 15.93
C LYS A 29 2.55 -44.32 14.46
N ASN A 30 2.36 -43.21 13.74
CA ASN A 30 3.26 -42.79 12.68
C ASN A 30 3.50 -41.29 12.90
N PRO A 31 4.75 -40.81 13.01
CA PRO A 31 5.02 -39.38 13.15
C PRO A 31 4.86 -38.63 11.82
N CYS A 32 4.62 -39.36 10.72
CA CYS A 32 4.42 -38.78 9.40
C CYS A 32 2.93 -38.68 9.03
N PRO A 33 2.51 -37.54 8.47
CA PRO A 33 1.29 -37.37 7.68
C PRO A 33 0.96 -38.49 6.69
N SER A 34 -0.29 -38.52 6.25
CA SER A 34 -0.73 -39.37 5.14
C SER A 34 -0.02 -39.03 3.83
N ALA A 35 0.06 -40.00 2.92
CA ALA A 35 0.56 -39.79 1.57
C ALA A 35 -0.23 -38.68 0.86
N CYS A 36 0.43 -37.90 0.01
CA CYS A 36 -0.21 -36.82 -0.75
C CYS A 36 -1.32 -37.37 -1.64
N ASP A 37 -2.48 -36.71 -1.63
CA ASP A 37 -3.59 -37.04 -2.53
C ASP A 37 -3.11 -36.85 -3.98
N PRO A 38 -3.14 -37.90 -4.84
CA PRO A 38 -2.65 -37.82 -6.22
C PRO A 38 -3.48 -36.90 -7.13
N SER A 39 -4.64 -36.41 -6.67
CA SER A 39 -5.38 -35.33 -7.33
C SER A 39 -4.81 -33.92 -7.08
N GLY A 40 -3.82 -33.78 -6.19
CA GLY A 40 -3.24 -32.50 -5.78
C GLY A 40 -4.09 -31.71 -4.78
N ASP A 41 -5.24 -32.25 -4.35
CA ASP A 41 -6.15 -31.56 -3.45
C ASP A 41 -5.62 -31.48 -2.00
N THR A 42 -4.97 -30.36 -1.72
CA THR A 42 -4.43 -29.98 -0.42
C THR A 42 -5.46 -29.92 0.73
N SER A 43 -6.76 -29.91 0.43
CA SER A 43 -7.81 -29.89 1.46
C SER A 43 -7.90 -31.23 2.23
N LYS A 44 -7.47 -32.34 1.60
CA LYS A 44 -7.46 -33.68 2.19
C LYS A 44 -6.14 -34.06 2.87
N TRP A 45 -5.13 -33.20 2.80
CA TRP A 45 -3.84 -33.41 3.48
C TRP A 45 -4.02 -33.29 4.99
N PHE A 46 -3.18 -33.98 5.76
CA PHE A 46 -3.22 -33.90 7.22
C PHE A 46 -2.98 -32.46 7.66
N THR A 47 -3.65 -32.01 8.73
CA THR A 47 -3.65 -30.60 9.15
C THR A 47 -3.20 -30.50 10.61
N SER A 48 -2.23 -29.63 10.88
CA SER A 48 -1.74 -29.28 12.22
C SER A 48 -1.62 -27.76 12.37
N HIS A 49 -1.31 -27.32 13.60
CA HIS A 49 -1.03 -25.94 13.97
C HIS A 49 0.37 -25.75 14.58
N SER A 50 1.25 -26.76 14.49
CA SER A 50 2.66 -26.66 14.93
C SER A 50 3.57 -27.43 13.97
N VAL A 51 4.76 -26.89 13.69
CA VAL A 51 5.81 -27.60 12.94
C VAL A 51 6.48 -28.72 13.72
N ASP A 52 6.48 -28.66 15.06
CA ASP A 52 7.11 -29.69 15.90
C ASP A 52 6.42 -31.05 15.77
N GLU A 53 5.12 -31.08 15.44
CA GLU A 53 4.42 -32.33 15.11
C GLU A 53 4.96 -32.99 13.84
N PHE A 54 5.61 -32.23 12.94
CA PHE A 54 6.28 -32.74 11.74
C PHE A 54 7.77 -33.02 11.93
N ALA A 55 8.43 -32.42 12.94
CA ALA A 55 9.85 -32.63 13.22
C ALA A 55 10.20 -34.09 13.57
N ALA A 56 9.21 -34.89 13.97
CA ALA A 56 9.37 -36.33 14.19
C ALA A 56 9.27 -37.20 12.90
N CYS A 57 8.87 -36.62 11.76
CA CYS A 57 8.68 -37.35 10.51
C CYS A 57 9.99 -37.51 9.72
N ASN A 58 10.32 -38.77 9.37
CA ASN A 58 11.50 -39.12 8.58
C ASN A 58 11.21 -39.39 7.09
N GLU A 59 10.01 -39.09 6.57
CA GLU A 59 9.70 -39.10 5.13
C GLU A 59 9.70 -37.67 4.55
N PRO A 60 9.98 -37.47 3.25
CA PRO A 60 9.88 -36.15 2.61
C PRO A 60 8.43 -35.65 2.62
N LEU A 61 8.22 -34.45 3.15
CA LEU A 61 6.93 -33.79 3.24
C LEU A 61 6.72 -32.75 2.13
N LEU A 62 5.52 -32.72 1.56
CA LEU A 62 4.97 -31.50 0.99
C LEU A 62 4.18 -30.78 2.08
N LEU A 63 4.52 -29.51 2.29
CA LEU A 63 3.80 -28.60 3.18
C LEU A 63 3.10 -27.53 2.36
N LYS A 64 1.83 -27.27 2.70
CA LYS A 64 1.11 -26.05 2.34
C LYS A 64 0.94 -25.23 3.61
N LEU A 65 1.69 -24.14 3.66
CA LEU A 65 1.66 -23.12 4.70
C LEU A 65 0.74 -21.96 4.27
N ASN A 66 0.40 -21.08 5.21
CA ASN A 66 -0.04 -19.73 4.84
C ASN A 66 1.21 -18.86 4.60
N LEU A 67 1.24 -18.10 3.51
CA LEU A 67 2.40 -17.25 3.16
C LEU A 67 2.51 -16.00 4.04
N TYR A 68 1.43 -15.61 4.70
CA TYR A 68 1.32 -14.34 5.44
C TYR A 68 1.45 -14.47 6.97
N ASN A 69 1.66 -15.68 7.48
CA ASN A 69 1.84 -15.92 8.91
C ASN A 69 3.23 -16.50 9.18
N LEU A 70 3.85 -16.06 10.27
CA LEU A 70 4.96 -16.80 10.85
C LEU A 70 4.47 -18.18 11.32
N VAL A 71 5.28 -19.20 11.09
CA VAL A 71 4.90 -20.60 11.29
C VAL A 71 5.08 -21.05 12.75
N ASP A 72 5.95 -20.34 13.48
CA ASP A 72 6.41 -20.67 14.83
C ASP A 72 5.94 -19.63 15.87
N ASP A 73 4.91 -18.84 15.53
CA ASP A 73 4.32 -17.83 16.42
C ASP A 73 3.22 -18.44 17.30
N ASP A 74 3.52 -18.66 18.58
CA ASP A 74 2.59 -19.15 19.60
C ASP A 74 1.29 -18.32 19.73
N ALA A 75 1.27 -17.07 19.23
CA ALA A 75 0.09 -16.21 19.27
C ALA A 75 -0.89 -16.42 18.12
N THR A 76 -0.49 -16.98 16.96
CA THR A 76 -1.36 -17.15 15.79
C THR A 76 -1.64 -18.61 15.44
N HIS A 77 -2.92 -18.94 15.20
CA HIS A 77 -3.36 -20.29 14.85
C HIS A 77 -3.11 -20.64 13.36
N THR A 78 -1.83 -20.56 12.95
CA THR A 78 -1.38 -20.89 11.60
C THR A 78 -1.79 -22.32 11.24
N THR A 79 -2.39 -22.51 10.06
CA THR A 79 -2.95 -23.81 9.64
C THR A 79 -2.02 -24.47 8.63
N ILE A 80 -1.23 -25.44 9.10
CA ILE A 80 -0.23 -26.16 8.30
C ILE A 80 -0.88 -27.42 7.73
N ARG A 81 -0.82 -27.60 6.41
CA ARG A 81 -1.33 -28.80 5.72
C ARG A 81 -0.17 -29.60 5.15
N ALA A 82 -0.04 -30.86 5.55
CA ALA A 82 1.13 -31.69 5.29
C ALA A 82 0.75 -33.07 4.72
N CYS A 83 1.60 -33.59 3.83
CA CYS A 83 1.51 -34.95 3.31
C CYS A 83 2.90 -35.49 2.95
N THR A 84 3.09 -36.81 2.95
CA THR A 84 4.36 -37.41 2.48
C THR A 84 4.31 -37.77 1.00
N LEU A 85 5.46 -37.70 0.32
CA LEU A 85 5.63 -38.25 -1.03
C LEU A 85 5.76 -39.78 -1.05
N GLY A 86 5.91 -40.40 0.13
CA GLY A 86 5.94 -41.85 0.30
C GLY A 86 4.55 -42.47 0.40
N ASN A 87 4.49 -43.76 0.74
CA ASN A 87 3.25 -44.34 1.27
C ASN A 87 3.33 -44.21 2.80
N ALA A 88 2.33 -43.63 3.47
CA ALA A 88 2.38 -43.34 4.90
C ALA A 88 2.27 -44.58 5.83
N LYS A 89 2.92 -45.68 5.45
CA LYS A 89 3.18 -46.93 6.20
C LYS A 89 4.60 -47.47 5.95
N SER A 90 5.49 -46.76 5.24
CA SER A 90 6.91 -47.12 5.17
C SER A 90 7.67 -46.67 6.43
N GLU A 91 8.40 -47.59 7.07
CA GLU A 91 9.40 -47.25 8.10
C GLU A 91 10.75 -46.81 7.48
N VAL A 92 10.77 -46.40 6.20
CA VAL A 92 12.00 -46.12 5.43
C VAL A 92 11.77 -45.03 4.39
N ASN A 93 12.65 -44.02 4.40
CA ASN A 93 12.57 -42.81 3.57
C ASN A 93 12.67 -43.12 2.05
N PHE A 94 11.76 -42.53 1.27
CA PHE A 94 11.68 -42.70 -0.19
C PHE A 94 12.95 -42.25 -0.96
N LEU A 95 13.60 -41.15 -0.54
CA LEU A 95 14.83 -40.65 -1.15
C LEU A 95 16.05 -41.54 -0.82
N ALA A 96 16.08 -42.10 0.38
CA ALA A 96 17.08 -43.11 0.74
C ALA A 96 16.89 -44.42 -0.07
N ALA A 97 15.64 -44.78 -0.38
CA ALA A 97 15.31 -45.93 -1.22
C ALA A 97 15.58 -45.70 -2.72
N SER A 98 15.51 -44.45 -3.20
CA SER A 98 15.87 -44.07 -4.58
C SER A 98 17.37 -43.83 -4.78
N GLY A 99 18.17 -43.86 -3.72
CA GLY A 99 19.62 -43.63 -3.75
C GLY A 99 20.02 -42.16 -3.87
N TYR A 100 19.10 -41.23 -3.59
CA TYR A 100 19.37 -39.79 -3.62
C TYR A 100 20.16 -39.35 -2.38
N VAL A 101 21.24 -38.61 -2.59
CA VAL A 101 22.06 -37.99 -1.53
C VAL A 101 22.13 -36.50 -1.79
N ALA A 102 21.53 -35.71 -0.90
CA ALA A 102 21.68 -34.25 -0.91
C ALA A 102 23.07 -33.88 -0.37
N PRO A 103 23.84 -33.01 -1.05
CA PRO A 103 25.05 -32.43 -0.46
C PRO A 103 24.73 -31.60 0.79
N ASP A 104 25.55 -31.80 1.83
CA ASP A 104 25.84 -30.86 2.92
C ASP A 104 24.69 -30.37 3.83
N ALA A 105 23.55 -31.05 3.83
CA ALA A 105 22.49 -30.90 4.85
C ALA A 105 22.81 -31.60 6.19
N LEU A 106 23.99 -31.36 6.78
CA LEU A 106 24.39 -31.85 8.11
C LEU A 106 25.26 -30.81 8.85
N GLY A 107 24.63 -29.78 9.44
CA GLY A 107 25.35 -28.77 10.22
C GLY A 107 24.47 -27.90 11.13
N ALA A 108 23.31 -27.44 10.65
CA ALA A 108 22.33 -26.69 11.44
C ALA A 108 20.91 -26.90 10.88
N THR A 109 19.93 -26.88 11.77
CA THR A 109 18.54 -26.53 11.46
C THR A 109 18.37 -25.02 11.62
N ASN A 110 17.50 -24.39 10.82
CA ASN A 110 17.26 -22.93 10.92
C ASN A 110 16.55 -22.50 12.23
N PHE A 111 16.23 -23.45 13.10
CA PHE A 111 15.67 -23.23 14.42
C PHE A 111 16.68 -23.74 15.47
N GLY A 112 17.14 -22.82 16.33
CA GLY A 112 18.01 -23.10 17.49
C GLY A 112 17.21 -23.63 18.70
N PRO A 113 17.78 -23.73 19.93
CA PRO A 113 18.86 -22.86 20.44
C PRO A 113 19.90 -23.52 21.38
N ALA A 114 20.73 -22.66 22.01
CA ALA A 114 21.25 -22.74 23.39
C ALA A 114 22.76 -23.05 23.67
N ASN A 115 23.36 -22.08 24.36
CA ASN A 115 24.49 -22.15 25.32
C ASN A 115 25.96 -22.15 24.83
N TYR A 116 26.85 -21.83 25.79
CA TYR A 116 28.13 -21.11 25.62
C TYR A 116 29.35 -21.98 26.08
N PRO A 117 30.61 -21.47 26.20
CA PRO A 117 31.86 -22.05 25.64
C PRO A 117 32.58 -23.05 26.63
N PRO A 118 33.82 -23.60 26.41
CA PRO A 118 34.91 -23.05 25.57
C PRO A 118 35.99 -23.96 24.89
N SER A 119 36.77 -23.29 24.04
CA SER A 119 38.21 -23.50 23.72
C SER A 119 38.67 -24.73 22.92
N SER A 120 39.27 -24.51 21.74
CA SER A 120 40.74 -24.38 21.55
C SER A 120 41.17 -24.56 20.07
N LEU A 121 42.33 -23.96 19.71
CA LEU A 121 43.36 -24.36 18.71
C LEU A 121 42.93 -25.10 17.39
N GLN A 122 43.48 -24.82 16.20
CA GLN A 122 44.82 -24.28 15.89
C GLN A 122 44.91 -23.73 14.43
N ARG A 123 45.99 -22.99 14.13
CA ARG A 123 46.37 -22.54 12.78
C ARG A 123 46.69 -23.69 11.81
N ARG A 124 46.46 -23.44 10.51
CA ARG A 124 47.44 -23.75 9.45
C ARG A 124 47.26 -22.83 8.25
N ASP A 125 48.34 -22.18 7.86
CA ASP A 125 48.57 -21.72 6.48
C ASP A 125 48.77 -22.94 5.57
N ASP A 126 48.47 -22.83 4.27
CA ASP A 126 49.57 -22.76 3.29
C ASP A 126 49.09 -22.16 1.95
N SER A 127 50.04 -21.88 1.06
CA SER A 127 49.88 -21.02 -0.11
C SER A 127 49.72 -21.75 -1.44
N SER A 128 49.36 -20.96 -2.47
CA SER A 128 49.47 -21.19 -3.93
C SER A 128 48.28 -21.81 -4.68
N LEU A 129 47.84 -21.10 -5.73
CA LEU A 129 48.10 -21.49 -7.12
C LEU A 129 47.88 -20.29 -8.08
N THR A 130 48.38 -20.39 -9.30
CA THR A 130 48.43 -19.30 -10.30
C THR A 130 47.32 -19.41 -11.35
N ALA A 131 46.92 -18.29 -11.95
CA ALA A 131 46.01 -18.25 -13.08
C ALA A 131 46.64 -18.77 -14.38
N ASN A 132 45.81 -19.33 -15.28
CA ASN A 132 45.66 -18.85 -16.67
C ASN A 132 44.46 -19.53 -17.40
N GLU A 133 43.72 -18.71 -18.15
CA GLU A 133 43.13 -18.96 -19.49
C GLU A 133 42.46 -20.32 -19.85
N ALA A 134 41.16 -20.30 -20.24
CA ALA A 134 40.75 -20.40 -21.67
C ALA A 134 39.24 -20.69 -21.94
N ALA A 135 38.60 -19.79 -22.68
CA ALA A 135 37.63 -19.97 -23.79
C ALA A 135 36.58 -21.14 -23.87
N CYS A 136 35.31 -20.71 -24.03
CA CYS A 136 34.30 -21.16 -25.03
C CYS A 136 33.72 -22.60 -25.06
N GLY A 137 32.38 -22.69 -25.08
CA GLY A 137 31.60 -23.86 -25.54
C GLY A 137 30.10 -23.72 -25.22
N ALA A 138 29.18 -24.15 -26.10
CA ALA A 138 27.73 -23.85 -25.97
C ALA A 138 26.76 -24.99 -26.36
N GLY A 139 25.69 -25.13 -25.56
CA GLY A 139 24.41 -25.82 -25.86
C GLY A 139 24.43 -27.37 -25.92
N PRO A 140 23.28 -28.02 -26.20
CA PRO A 140 21.90 -27.49 -26.27
C PRO A 140 20.88 -28.27 -25.38
N ALA A 141 19.60 -27.86 -25.42
CA ALA A 141 18.50 -28.42 -24.61
C ALA A 141 17.72 -29.57 -25.28
N ILE A 142 16.92 -30.31 -24.49
CA ILE A 142 15.82 -31.19 -24.94
C ILE A 142 14.61 -31.00 -24.00
N ALA A 143 13.40 -30.93 -24.54
CA ALA A 143 12.14 -30.77 -23.80
C ALA A 143 11.24 -32.02 -23.89
N SER A 144 10.22 -32.12 -23.01
CA SER A 144 9.11 -33.07 -23.11
C SER A 144 7.85 -32.52 -22.43
N SER A 145 6.66 -32.95 -22.84
CA SER A 145 5.35 -32.34 -22.54
C SER A 145 4.26 -33.36 -22.19
N ALA A 146 3.22 -32.95 -21.43
CA ALA A 146 1.80 -33.41 -21.46
C ALA A 146 1.10 -33.04 -20.12
N THR A 147 0.20 -32.05 -20.00
CA THR A 147 -1.21 -31.89 -20.44
C THR A 147 -2.34 -32.56 -19.60
N VAL A 148 -3.30 -31.70 -19.15
CA VAL A 148 -4.78 -31.82 -19.23
C VAL A 148 -5.67 -32.13 -17.98
N SER A 149 -6.66 -31.22 -17.78
CA SER A 149 -7.95 -31.25 -16.99
C SER A 149 -7.91 -31.35 -15.45
N ARG A 150 -8.66 -30.54 -14.66
CA ARG A 150 -10.14 -30.24 -14.53
C ARG A 150 -10.92 -31.43 -13.89
N THR A 151 -11.95 -31.27 -13.01
CA THR A 151 -12.89 -30.15 -12.68
C THR A 151 -13.67 -30.40 -11.35
N GLN A 152 -14.24 -29.35 -10.72
CA GLN A 152 -15.52 -29.35 -9.90
C GLN A 152 -15.57 -30.23 -8.60
N GLU A 153 -16.52 -30.26 -7.64
CA GLU A 153 -17.66 -29.44 -7.08
C GLU A 153 -18.19 -30.19 -5.80
N GLU A 154 -19.03 -29.72 -4.85
CA GLU A 154 -19.46 -28.40 -4.30
C GLU A 154 -20.15 -28.65 -2.92
N SER A 155 -20.31 -27.61 -2.06
CA SER A 155 -21.38 -27.51 -1.02
C SER A 155 -21.25 -28.40 0.26
N THR A 156 -21.97 -28.20 1.39
CA THR A 156 -22.68 -27.03 1.98
C THR A 156 -22.98 -27.22 3.50
N LYS A 157 -23.14 -26.10 4.25
CA LYS A 157 -24.03 -25.84 5.42
C LYS A 157 -23.80 -26.53 6.80
N SER A 158 -23.39 -25.70 7.78
CA SER A 158 -24.02 -25.26 9.07
C SER A 158 -25.31 -25.95 9.62
N PRO A 159 -25.82 -25.71 10.88
CA PRO A 159 -25.47 -24.66 11.90
C PRO A 159 -25.60 -25.06 13.43
N LEU A 160 -25.63 -24.03 14.33
CA LEU A 160 -26.32 -23.91 15.66
C LEU A 160 -25.66 -24.22 17.06
N SER A 161 -25.16 -23.15 17.70
CA SER A 161 -25.54 -22.53 19.01
C SER A 161 -25.41 -23.19 20.43
N SER A 162 -24.68 -22.46 21.31
CA SER A 162 -25.10 -21.87 22.63
C SER A 162 -24.67 -22.41 24.02
N LYS A 163 -24.25 -21.44 24.88
CA LYS A 163 -24.47 -21.23 26.34
C LYS A 163 -23.72 -22.02 27.47
N ALA A 164 -22.86 -21.26 28.19
CA ALA A 164 -23.03 -20.78 29.61
C ALA A 164 -22.33 -21.46 30.83
N LEU A 165 -22.11 -20.59 31.84
CA LEU A 165 -21.92 -20.75 33.31
C LEU A 165 -20.50 -20.76 33.95
N GLU A 166 -20.46 -20.71 35.30
CA GLU A 166 -19.56 -19.85 36.12
C GLU A 166 -18.72 -20.57 37.22
N ASP A 167 -17.85 -19.78 37.88
CA ASP A 167 -17.47 -19.79 39.32
C ASP A 167 -16.36 -20.69 39.93
N ALA A 168 -15.41 -20.06 40.66
CA ALA A 168 -14.95 -20.40 42.04
C ALA A 168 -13.79 -19.50 42.59
N ILE A 169 -13.74 -19.28 43.92
CA ILE A 169 -12.70 -18.50 44.66
C ILE A 169 -12.33 -19.20 46.01
N PRO A 170 -11.11 -19.00 46.58
CA PRO A 170 -10.99 -18.55 47.99
C PRO A 170 -9.74 -17.65 48.29
N ARG A 171 -9.82 -16.46 48.93
CA ARG A 171 -10.03 -16.07 50.38
C ARG A 171 -8.79 -16.00 51.30
N VAL A 172 -8.69 -14.93 52.12
CA VAL A 172 -8.20 -14.83 53.54
C VAL A 172 -8.40 -13.36 54.04
N LEU A 173 -9.34 -13.06 54.97
CA LEU A 173 -9.21 -12.70 56.42
C LEU A 173 -8.32 -11.48 56.77
N SER A 174 -8.61 -10.53 57.69
CA SER A 174 -9.74 -10.16 58.61
C SER A 174 -9.49 -8.71 59.17
N ALA A 175 -10.15 -8.03 60.14
CA ALA A 175 -11.14 -8.31 61.22
C ALA A 175 -11.96 -7.03 61.65
N GLY A 176 -12.16 -6.73 62.96
CA GLY A 176 -12.85 -5.55 63.56
C GLY A 176 -12.36 -5.25 65.01
N PRO A 177 -13.10 -4.61 65.97
CA PRO A 177 -14.54 -4.26 65.97
C PRO A 177 -14.85 -2.84 66.64
N PRO A 178 -15.87 -2.53 67.53
CA PRO A 178 -16.65 -1.26 67.41
C PRO A 178 -16.94 -0.43 68.71
N SER A 179 -17.70 0.68 68.61
CA SER A 179 -18.41 1.32 69.76
C SER A 179 -19.57 2.28 69.40
N LEU A 180 -20.70 2.17 70.11
CA LEU A 180 -21.78 3.19 70.22
C LEU A 180 -21.41 4.31 71.21
N TRP A 181 -22.09 5.48 71.20
CA TRP A 181 -22.63 6.18 72.40
C TRP A 181 -23.52 7.43 72.07
N ILE A 182 -24.76 7.40 72.57
CA ILE A 182 -25.62 8.47 73.17
C ILE A 182 -25.69 9.94 72.64
N PHE A 183 -26.92 10.48 72.67
CA PHE A 183 -27.32 11.89 72.45
C PHE A 183 -26.87 12.86 73.57
N PRO A 184 -26.92 14.18 73.32
CA PRO A 184 -27.93 14.97 74.04
C PRO A 184 -28.79 15.85 73.12
N ALA A 185 -29.92 16.33 73.65
CA ALA A 185 -30.82 17.26 72.97
C ALA A 185 -30.78 18.65 73.60
N ASN A 186 -31.12 19.68 72.81
CA ASN A 186 -31.82 20.87 73.31
C ASN A 186 -32.60 21.54 72.17
N ASN A 187 -33.64 22.29 72.54
CA ASN A 187 -34.46 23.05 71.59
C ASN A 187 -33.74 24.32 71.13
N ASP A 188 -34.07 24.78 69.92
CA ASP A 188 -34.49 26.16 69.68
C ASP A 188 -35.40 26.22 68.43
N THR A 189 -36.17 27.31 68.26
CA THR A 189 -37.38 27.33 67.43
C THR A 189 -37.28 28.13 66.13
N GLU A 190 -37.95 27.59 65.08
CA GLU A 190 -38.38 28.25 63.83
C GLU A 190 -37.31 28.75 62.82
N PRO A 191 -37.69 28.96 61.53
CA PRO A 191 -38.78 28.37 60.74
C PRO A 191 -38.28 27.67 59.45
N GLN A 192 -39.16 26.97 58.74
CA GLN A 192 -38.76 26.14 57.59
C GLN A 192 -38.37 26.92 56.33
N ARG A 193 -37.32 26.44 55.65
CA ARG A 193 -37.20 26.50 54.18
C ARG A 193 -36.82 25.13 53.63
N ARG A 194 -37.82 24.28 53.37
CA ARG A 194 -37.62 23.13 52.48
C ARG A 194 -37.45 23.64 51.05
N SER A 195 -36.22 23.60 50.54
CA SER A 195 -35.96 23.74 49.11
C SER A 195 -36.64 22.59 48.39
N HIS A 196 -37.65 22.88 47.56
CA HIS A 196 -38.23 21.90 46.65
C HIS A 196 -37.18 21.52 45.61
N LEU A 197 -36.46 20.42 45.85
CA LEU A 197 -35.91 19.62 44.76
C LEU A 197 -37.10 19.26 43.86
N ARG A 198 -37.06 19.76 42.63
CA ARG A 198 -38.07 19.41 41.63
C ARG A 198 -37.73 18.03 41.10
N ASP A 199 -38.50 17.03 41.47
CA ASP A 199 -38.51 15.76 40.75
C ASP A 199 -38.78 16.04 39.28
N LEU A 200 -37.76 15.86 38.44
CA LEU A 200 -37.90 15.94 36.98
C LEU A 200 -38.65 14.69 36.51
N HIS A 201 -39.98 14.72 36.64
CA HIS A 201 -40.86 13.76 35.99
C HIS A 201 -40.52 13.69 34.49
N PRO A 202 -40.58 12.50 33.87
CA PRO A 202 -40.52 12.37 32.42
C PRO A 202 -41.52 13.34 31.78
N ARG A 203 -41.09 14.10 30.76
CA ARG A 203 -42.03 14.92 29.99
C ARG A 203 -43.04 13.99 29.33
N ALA A 204 -44.32 14.22 29.58
CA ALA A 204 -45.38 13.47 28.93
C ALA A 204 -45.27 13.64 27.41
N GLU A 205 -45.46 12.55 26.67
CA GLU A 205 -45.56 12.57 25.22
C GLU A 205 -46.80 13.36 24.81
N CYS A 206 -46.66 14.28 23.86
CA CYS A 206 -47.79 15.05 23.35
C CYS A 206 -48.58 14.20 22.33
N ARG A 207 -49.91 14.36 22.30
CA ARG A 207 -50.67 14.12 21.07
C ARG A 207 -50.06 15.00 19.99
N TYR A 208 -49.63 14.40 18.89
CA TYR A 208 -48.92 15.06 17.79
C TYR A 208 -49.55 14.70 16.43
N ILE A 209 -49.18 15.46 15.40
CA ILE A 209 -49.36 15.13 13.98
C ILE A 209 -48.03 15.31 13.25
N ARG A 210 -47.94 14.84 12.01
CA ARG A 210 -46.83 15.19 11.10
C ARG A 210 -47.29 16.20 10.05
N VAL A 211 -46.39 17.08 9.63
CA VAL A 211 -46.61 18.04 8.53
C VAL A 211 -46.72 17.28 7.20
N GLU A 212 -47.74 17.58 6.41
CA GLU A 212 -47.93 17.03 5.06
C GLU A 212 -47.44 18.02 3.98
N GLY A 213 -47.22 17.55 2.76
CA GLY A 213 -46.76 18.41 1.65
C GLY A 213 -47.78 19.51 1.33
N GLY A 214 -47.41 20.77 1.58
CA GLY A 214 -48.29 21.94 1.41
C GLY A 214 -49.04 22.38 2.67
N ASP A 215 -48.77 21.79 3.84
CA ASP A 215 -49.30 22.30 5.11
C ASP A 215 -48.80 23.73 5.42
N THR A 216 -49.61 24.45 6.18
CA THR A 216 -49.31 25.75 6.76
C THR A 216 -49.64 25.70 8.25
N CYS A 217 -49.05 26.56 9.09
CA CYS A 217 -49.39 26.50 10.52
C CYS A 217 -50.90 26.68 10.87
N PRO A 218 -51.70 27.44 10.10
CA PRO A 218 -53.17 27.41 10.22
C PRO A 218 -53.82 26.06 9.89
N SER A 219 -53.38 25.33 8.86
CA SER A 219 -53.91 23.99 8.56
C SER A 219 -53.44 22.96 9.59
N LEU A 220 -52.19 23.05 10.07
CA LEU A 220 -51.68 22.24 11.19
C LEU A 220 -52.47 22.46 12.49
N ALA A 221 -52.79 23.70 12.83
CA ALA A 221 -53.64 24.01 13.99
C ALA A 221 -55.03 23.38 13.84
N THR A 222 -55.60 23.45 12.64
CA THR A 222 -56.90 22.84 12.28
C THR A 222 -56.84 21.31 12.36
N ARG A 223 -55.83 20.65 11.77
CA ARG A 223 -55.59 19.20 11.84
C ARG A 223 -55.38 18.74 13.29
N CYS A 224 -54.70 19.54 14.12
CA CYS A 224 -54.54 19.30 15.56
C CYS A 224 -55.81 19.49 16.39
N GLY A 225 -56.85 20.15 15.86
CA GLY A 225 -58.06 20.52 16.59
C GLY A 225 -57.84 21.59 17.67
N ILE A 226 -56.90 22.54 17.46
CA ILE A 226 -56.55 23.59 18.44
C ILE A 226 -56.38 24.96 17.77
N GLY A 227 -56.42 26.04 18.57
CA GLY A 227 -56.10 27.38 18.08
C GLY A 227 -54.61 27.54 17.75
N LEU A 228 -54.27 28.36 16.75
CA LEU A 228 -52.89 28.64 16.31
C LEU A 228 -51.96 29.08 17.45
N THR A 229 -52.46 29.87 18.40
CA THR A 229 -51.70 30.29 19.60
C THR A 229 -51.32 29.11 20.50
N ALA A 230 -52.19 28.09 20.61
CA ALA A 230 -51.88 26.87 21.36
C ALA A 230 -50.85 26.02 20.61
N LEU A 231 -50.98 25.89 19.27
CA LEU A 231 -49.99 25.20 18.44
C LEU A 231 -48.58 25.82 18.59
N LYS A 232 -48.45 27.15 18.46
CA LYS A 232 -47.17 27.85 18.69
C LYS A 232 -46.66 27.68 20.13
N SER A 233 -47.56 27.70 21.14
CA SER A 233 -47.18 27.53 22.55
C SER A 233 -46.64 26.13 22.87
N PHE A 234 -47.23 25.08 22.31
CA PHE A 234 -46.78 23.70 22.51
C PHE A 234 -45.45 23.40 21.80
N ASN A 235 -45.21 24.01 20.63
CA ASN A 235 -44.03 23.75 19.79
C ASN A 235 -42.89 24.77 19.95
N LYS A 236 -42.95 25.65 20.96
CA LYS A 236 -41.95 26.70 21.25
C LYS A 236 -40.50 26.25 21.47
N GLY A 237 -40.23 24.95 21.49
CA GLY A 237 -38.88 24.37 21.52
C GLY A 237 -38.27 24.17 20.12
N ILE A 238 -39.07 24.32 19.07
CA ILE A 238 -38.65 24.28 17.67
C ILE A 238 -38.35 25.72 17.24
N ALA A 239 -37.13 25.99 16.75
CA ALA A 239 -36.75 27.31 16.23
C ALA A 239 -37.58 27.66 14.99
N ASN A 240 -37.94 28.94 14.83
CA ASN A 240 -38.68 29.48 13.67
C ASN A 240 -40.02 28.77 13.36
N PHE A 241 -40.63 28.12 14.35
CA PHE A 241 -41.84 27.33 14.16
C PHE A 241 -43.03 28.19 13.67
N CYS A 242 -43.64 27.72 12.57
CA CYS A 242 -44.63 28.40 11.72
C CYS A 242 -44.10 29.47 10.76
N ASP A 243 -42.81 29.79 10.78
CA ASP A 243 -42.22 30.67 9.76
C ASP A 243 -41.69 29.82 8.59
N VAL A 244 -41.16 28.64 8.91
CA VAL A 244 -41.06 27.46 8.02
C VAL A 244 -41.69 26.26 8.74
N VAL A 245 -42.32 25.36 7.99
CA VAL A 245 -42.73 24.01 8.46
C VAL A 245 -42.34 22.99 7.39
N GLU A 246 -41.64 21.95 7.79
CA GLU A 246 -41.04 20.98 6.86
C GLU A 246 -41.90 19.71 6.79
N PRO A 247 -42.21 19.16 5.60
CA PRO A 247 -42.92 17.87 5.49
C PRO A 247 -42.25 16.79 6.34
N GLY A 248 -43.04 15.91 6.95
CA GLY A 248 -42.55 14.88 7.87
C GLY A 248 -42.39 15.35 9.33
N GLN A 249 -42.10 16.63 9.57
CA GLN A 249 -41.85 17.21 10.90
C GLN A 249 -42.97 16.88 11.90
N ALA A 250 -42.60 16.40 13.09
CA ALA A 250 -43.55 16.09 14.16
C ALA A 250 -43.94 17.35 14.96
N VAL A 251 -45.25 17.60 15.08
CA VAL A 251 -45.82 18.83 15.66
C VAL A 251 -46.80 18.48 16.78
N CYS A 252 -46.56 19.00 17.98
CA CYS A 252 -47.41 18.79 19.15
C CYS A 252 -48.75 19.53 19.03
N CYS A 253 -49.84 18.78 19.16
CA CYS A 253 -51.21 19.26 19.33
C CYS A 253 -51.62 19.44 20.80
N SER A 254 -50.70 19.25 21.74
CA SER A 254 -50.91 19.29 23.19
C SER A 254 -49.59 19.56 23.93
N SER A 255 -49.63 19.89 25.22
CA SER A 255 -48.42 20.13 26.01
C SER A 255 -47.62 18.84 26.24
N GLY A 256 -46.37 18.81 25.78
CA GLY A 256 -45.45 17.69 25.96
C GLY A 256 -44.22 17.85 25.08
N THR A 257 -43.60 16.74 24.72
CA THR A 257 -42.69 16.62 23.56
C THR A 257 -43.25 15.57 22.60
N PRO A 258 -43.03 15.67 21.28
CA PRO A 258 -43.40 14.58 20.39
C PRO A 258 -42.56 13.34 20.75
N PRO A 259 -43.07 12.12 20.54
CA PRO A 259 -42.25 10.93 20.65
C PRO A 259 -41.10 11.00 19.63
N PRO A 260 -39.95 10.32 19.90
CA PRO A 260 -38.87 10.25 18.93
C PRO A 260 -39.34 9.61 17.63
N VAL A 261 -38.69 9.98 16.52
CA VAL A 261 -38.82 9.24 15.27
C VAL A 261 -38.11 7.90 15.45
N GLY A 262 -38.88 6.81 15.39
CA GLY A 262 -38.37 5.45 15.57
C GLY A 262 -37.96 5.12 17.02
N PRO A 263 -37.01 4.20 17.22
CA PRO A 263 -36.43 3.91 18.52
C PRO A 263 -35.78 5.14 19.19
N ARG A 264 -35.38 4.98 20.45
CA ARG A 264 -34.50 5.97 21.09
C ARG A 264 -33.07 5.82 20.54
N PRO A 265 -32.29 6.91 20.39
CA PRO A 265 -30.85 6.86 20.16
C PRO A 265 -30.11 6.10 21.26
N ASN A 266 -28.85 5.82 20.98
CA ASN A 266 -27.88 5.33 21.95
C ASN A 266 -27.52 6.45 22.96
N ALA A 267 -26.91 6.07 24.09
CA ALA A 267 -26.64 7.00 25.20
C ALA A 267 -25.49 8.00 24.91
N ASP A 268 -24.69 7.72 23.88
CA ASP A 268 -23.63 8.57 23.33
C ASP A 268 -24.14 9.65 22.35
N GLY A 269 -25.42 9.60 21.96
CA GLY A 269 -26.00 10.49 20.94
C GLY A 269 -25.91 9.97 19.50
N SER A 270 -25.30 8.81 19.27
CA SER A 270 -25.39 8.12 17.99
C SER A 270 -26.82 7.59 17.75
N CYS A 271 -27.22 7.54 16.48
CA CYS A 271 -28.49 6.96 16.10
C CYS A 271 -28.47 5.45 16.37
N LYS A 272 -29.60 4.90 16.81
CA LYS A 272 -29.80 3.46 16.64
C LYS A 272 -29.91 3.20 15.13
N TYR A 273 -29.02 2.36 14.62
CA TYR A 273 -28.93 2.00 13.21
C TYR A 273 -29.50 0.60 12.93
N HIS A 274 -29.71 0.31 11.66
CA HIS A 274 -29.97 -1.00 11.08
C HIS A 274 -28.92 -1.25 10.00
N GLU A 275 -28.44 -2.49 9.89
CA GLU A 275 -27.46 -2.91 8.88
C GLU A 275 -28.18 -3.74 7.81
N VAL A 276 -28.22 -3.24 6.57
CA VAL A 276 -29.05 -3.77 5.47
C VAL A 276 -28.70 -5.23 5.16
N GLN A 277 -29.71 -6.10 5.16
CA GLN A 277 -29.60 -7.50 4.76
C GLN A 277 -30.04 -7.72 3.29
N GLN A 278 -29.70 -8.89 2.75
CA GLN A 278 -29.97 -9.21 1.35
C GLN A 278 -31.47 -9.24 1.02
N GLY A 279 -31.90 -8.31 0.15
CA GLY A 279 -33.28 -8.24 -0.35
C GLY A 279 -34.23 -7.38 0.49
N GLU A 280 -33.73 -6.68 1.51
CA GLU A 280 -34.52 -5.67 2.22
C GLU A 280 -34.68 -4.38 1.40
N ILE A 281 -35.79 -3.67 1.61
CA ILE A 281 -36.09 -2.38 0.98
C ILE A 281 -36.50 -1.35 2.03
N CYS A 282 -36.46 -0.06 1.66
CA CYS A 282 -36.88 1.05 2.52
C CYS A 282 -38.24 0.82 3.21
N ASP A 283 -39.26 0.35 2.49
CA ASP A 283 -40.60 0.11 3.06
C ASP A 283 -40.59 -0.96 4.17
N THR A 284 -39.85 -2.05 3.98
CA THR A 284 -39.77 -3.14 4.96
C THR A 284 -39.00 -2.73 6.22
N ILE A 285 -37.91 -1.97 6.06
CA ILE A 285 -37.11 -1.48 7.19
C ILE A 285 -37.88 -0.39 7.94
N ALA A 286 -38.53 0.54 7.23
CA ALA A 286 -39.36 1.58 7.84
C ALA A 286 -40.50 0.96 8.68
N ALA A 287 -41.19 -0.03 8.13
CA ALA A 287 -42.24 -0.77 8.85
C ALA A 287 -41.71 -1.53 10.08
N GLN A 288 -40.52 -2.13 10.00
CA GLN A 288 -39.87 -2.84 11.12
C GLN A 288 -39.63 -1.92 12.34
N TYR A 289 -39.29 -0.66 12.09
CA TYR A 289 -38.96 0.31 13.15
C TYR A 289 -40.09 1.30 13.48
N GLY A 290 -41.26 1.16 12.84
CA GLY A 290 -42.44 2.01 13.09
C GLY A 290 -42.30 3.44 12.56
N ILE A 291 -41.49 3.63 11.52
CA ILE A 291 -41.22 4.91 10.85
C ILE A 291 -41.76 4.90 9.42
N THR A 292 -41.74 6.04 8.74
CA THR A 292 -42.05 6.13 7.31
C THR A 292 -40.78 6.07 6.46
N THR A 293 -40.91 5.88 5.15
CA THR A 293 -39.77 6.02 4.22
C THR A 293 -39.27 7.46 4.14
N ALA A 294 -40.14 8.46 4.29
CA ALA A 294 -39.73 9.86 4.43
C ALA A 294 -38.85 10.07 5.68
N ASP A 295 -39.20 9.45 6.82
CA ASP A 295 -38.33 9.46 8.00
C ASP A 295 -36.96 8.84 7.72
N LEU A 296 -36.88 7.72 6.98
CA LEU A 296 -35.58 7.14 6.60
C LEU A 296 -34.72 8.12 5.80
N PHE A 297 -35.30 8.83 4.82
CA PHE A 297 -34.58 9.86 4.07
C PHE A 297 -34.12 11.01 4.98
N ASP A 298 -34.99 11.51 5.87
CA ASP A 298 -34.65 12.60 6.80
C ASP A 298 -33.54 12.21 7.79
N LEU A 299 -33.60 10.99 8.32
CA LEU A 299 -32.62 10.46 9.27
C LEU A 299 -31.25 10.18 8.65
N ASN A 300 -31.16 9.94 7.34
CA ASN A 300 -29.95 9.50 6.68
C ASN A 300 -29.23 10.57 5.83
N LYS A 301 -29.63 11.84 5.91
CA LYS A 301 -29.00 13.01 5.24
C LYS A 301 -27.50 13.22 5.50
N LYS A 302 -26.89 12.46 6.42
CA LYS A 302 -25.46 12.47 6.75
C LYS A 302 -24.80 11.08 6.74
N THR A 303 -25.56 10.03 6.43
CA THR A 303 -25.09 8.65 6.50
C THR A 303 -24.11 8.33 5.36
N TRP A 304 -22.97 7.74 5.69
CA TRP A 304 -21.98 7.32 4.72
C TRP A 304 -22.53 6.22 3.80
N GLY A 305 -22.42 6.39 2.48
CA GLY A 305 -22.85 5.40 1.49
C GLY A 305 -24.37 5.30 1.24
N TRP A 306 -25.18 6.20 1.82
CA TRP A 306 -26.63 6.26 1.56
C TRP A 306 -26.94 7.06 0.29
N ASP A 307 -27.41 6.41 -0.79
CA ASP A 307 -28.04 7.11 -1.93
C ASP A 307 -29.53 6.74 -2.08
N GLY A 308 -30.27 6.84 -0.97
CA GLY A 308 -31.70 6.54 -0.94
C GLY A 308 -31.99 5.05 -0.86
N CYS A 309 -32.94 4.57 -1.67
CA CYS A 309 -33.54 3.24 -1.52
C CYS A 309 -32.93 2.14 -2.41
N GLU A 310 -31.83 2.42 -3.10
CA GLU A 310 -30.94 1.38 -3.63
C GLU A 310 -29.97 0.99 -2.50
N LEU A 311 -30.33 -0.06 -1.75
CA LEU A 311 -29.69 -0.41 -0.48
C LEU A 311 -28.65 -1.54 -0.66
N PRO A 312 -27.33 -1.24 -0.69
CA PRO A 312 -26.31 -2.28 -0.68
C PRO A 312 -26.25 -3.01 0.67
N VAL A 313 -26.00 -4.32 0.64
CA VAL A 313 -25.90 -5.18 1.83
C VAL A 313 -24.71 -4.73 2.68
N GLY A 314 -24.92 -4.62 4.00
CA GLY A 314 -23.92 -4.10 4.94
C GLY A 314 -23.94 -2.58 5.12
N LEU A 315 -24.75 -1.83 4.36
CA LEU A 315 -24.96 -0.41 4.61
C LEU A 315 -25.62 -0.21 5.99
N ARG A 316 -25.09 0.72 6.79
CA ARG A 316 -25.60 1.04 8.13
C ARG A 316 -26.40 2.34 8.09
N ILE A 317 -27.71 2.22 8.26
CA ILE A 317 -28.64 3.35 8.13
C ILE A 317 -29.28 3.69 9.48
N CYS A 318 -29.41 4.98 9.77
CA CYS A 318 -30.13 5.45 10.95
C CYS A 318 -31.62 5.13 10.84
N VAL A 319 -32.17 4.51 11.88
CA VAL A 319 -33.62 4.25 12.04
C VAL A 319 -34.22 5.03 13.21
N SER A 320 -33.42 5.94 13.80
CA SER A 320 -33.80 6.89 14.84
C SER A 320 -32.95 8.16 14.73
N ASN A 321 -33.37 9.26 15.38
CA ASN A 321 -32.58 10.49 15.47
C ASN A 321 -31.23 10.24 16.16
N GLY A 322 -30.14 10.83 15.65
CA GLY A 322 -28.80 10.81 16.27
C GLY A 322 -27.70 11.04 15.23
N ASN A 323 -26.43 10.98 15.64
CA ASN A 323 -25.31 10.97 14.70
C ASN A 323 -25.21 9.60 13.97
N PRO A 324 -24.88 9.55 12.67
CA PRO A 324 -24.65 8.29 11.96
C PRO A 324 -23.55 7.43 12.61
N PRO A 325 -23.62 6.09 12.49
CA PRO A 325 -22.53 5.20 12.89
C PRO A 325 -21.36 5.28 11.89
N LEU A 326 -20.21 4.73 12.28
CA LEU A 326 -19.17 4.36 11.31
C LEU A 326 -19.73 3.38 10.26
N PRO A 327 -19.36 3.50 8.98
CA PRO A 327 -19.80 2.59 7.93
C PRO A 327 -19.33 1.15 8.16
N GLY A 328 -19.86 0.22 7.37
CA GLY A 328 -19.31 -1.14 7.30
C GLY A 328 -17.87 -1.13 6.79
N SER A 329 -16.99 -1.92 7.40
CA SER A 329 -15.59 -2.04 6.96
C SER A 329 -15.49 -2.78 5.63
N VAL A 330 -14.78 -2.21 4.66
CA VAL A 330 -14.46 -2.83 3.37
C VAL A 330 -13.09 -3.49 3.50
N TRP A 331 -13.03 -4.81 3.29
CA TRP A 331 -11.85 -5.63 3.59
C TRP A 331 -10.56 -5.24 2.86
N ASN A 332 -10.69 -4.48 1.76
CA ASN A 332 -9.61 -3.96 0.93
C ASN A 332 -9.67 -2.43 0.75
N ALA A 333 -10.27 -1.68 1.67
CA ALA A 333 -10.09 -0.24 1.71
C ALA A 333 -8.68 0.10 2.22
N ASP A 334 -7.98 0.94 1.47
CA ASP A 334 -6.65 1.47 1.78
C ASP A 334 -6.74 2.85 2.49
N CYS A 335 -7.87 3.54 2.34
CA CYS A 335 -8.13 4.87 2.89
C CYS A 335 -9.61 5.12 3.21
N GLY A 336 -9.90 6.20 3.93
CA GLY A 336 -11.27 6.61 4.28
C GLY A 336 -11.86 5.87 5.48
N PRO A 337 -13.14 6.12 5.84
CA PRO A 337 -13.76 5.60 7.06
C PRO A 337 -14.14 4.12 6.99
N THR A 338 -13.89 3.46 5.86
CA THR A 338 -14.22 2.06 5.59
C THR A 338 -13.03 1.11 5.83
N VAL A 339 -11.84 1.62 6.15
CA VAL A 339 -10.65 0.79 6.44
C VAL A 339 -10.93 -0.16 7.62
N PRO A 340 -10.57 -1.45 7.54
CA PRO A 340 -10.77 -2.39 8.64
C PRO A 340 -10.06 -1.95 9.93
N GLY A 341 -10.82 -1.81 11.02
CA GLY A 341 -10.29 -1.36 12.31
C GLY A 341 -10.38 0.15 12.58
N THR A 342 -10.92 0.95 11.65
CA THR A 342 -11.14 2.39 11.83
C THR A 342 -11.83 2.71 13.16
N GLU A 343 -11.21 3.58 13.97
CA GLU A 343 -11.79 4.12 15.19
C GLU A 343 -12.78 5.26 14.89
N ALA A 344 -13.59 5.65 15.88
CA ALA A 344 -14.51 6.78 15.71
C ALA A 344 -13.75 8.12 15.62
N PRO A 345 -14.17 9.06 14.75
CA PRO A 345 -13.53 10.36 14.64
C PRO A 345 -13.61 11.14 15.96
N LYS A 346 -12.56 11.92 16.22
CA LYS A 346 -12.44 12.84 17.36
C LYS A 346 -13.30 14.10 17.12
N ASP A 347 -13.52 14.89 18.17
CA ASP A 347 -14.31 16.12 18.08
C ASP A 347 -13.73 17.11 17.04
N GLY A 348 -14.34 17.16 15.86
CA GLY A 348 -13.94 18.03 14.73
C GLY A 348 -13.19 17.35 13.59
N GLU A 349 -12.99 16.03 13.63
CA GLU A 349 -12.38 15.20 12.58
C GLU A 349 -13.49 14.74 11.60
N GLU A 350 -13.35 15.01 10.29
CA GLU A 350 -14.35 14.63 9.29
C GLU A 350 -14.19 13.18 8.82
N LEU A 351 -15.30 12.48 8.56
CA LEU A 351 -15.27 11.04 8.23
C LEU A 351 -14.44 10.71 6.98
N ALA A 352 -14.32 11.64 6.02
CA ALA A 352 -13.55 11.43 4.79
C ALA A 352 -12.02 11.48 5.01
N GLU A 353 -11.57 12.22 6.02
CA GLU A 353 -10.14 12.46 6.34
C GLU A 353 -9.53 11.32 7.19
N LEU A 354 -10.36 10.37 7.63
CA LEU A 354 -9.92 9.18 8.37
C LEU A 354 -9.11 8.24 7.47
N ASN A 355 -7.94 7.81 7.95
CA ASN A 355 -7.00 6.95 7.22
C ASN A 355 -6.59 7.58 5.86
N PRO A 356 -5.80 8.68 5.86
CA PRO A 356 -5.35 9.33 4.64
C PRO A 356 -4.41 8.42 3.84
N CYS A 357 -4.36 8.63 2.53
CA CYS A 357 -3.47 7.87 1.65
C CYS A 357 -1.98 8.20 1.87
N PRO A 358 -1.06 7.25 1.63
CA PRO A 358 0.37 7.52 1.55
C PRO A 358 0.66 8.66 0.56
N LEU A 359 1.68 9.49 0.86
CA LEU A 359 2.03 10.71 0.10
C LEU A 359 0.90 11.75 -0.02
N ASP A 360 -0.11 11.70 0.85
CA ASP A 360 -1.33 12.51 0.76
C ASP A 360 -1.97 12.45 -0.66
N VAL A 361 -2.01 11.27 -1.32
CA VAL A 361 -2.72 11.13 -2.62
C VAL A 361 -4.24 11.06 -2.45
N CYS A 362 -5.00 11.11 -3.55
CA CYS A 362 -6.46 11.19 -3.51
C CYS A 362 -7.10 9.87 -3.05
N CYS A 363 -8.12 9.95 -2.19
CA CYS A 363 -8.96 8.81 -1.80
C CYS A 363 -10.34 8.91 -2.49
N ASN A 364 -10.86 7.80 -3.03
CA ASN A 364 -12.21 7.73 -3.63
C ASN A 364 -13.26 7.00 -2.76
N ILE A 365 -14.55 7.00 -3.14
CA ILE A 365 -15.63 6.42 -2.32
C ILE A 365 -15.42 4.93 -1.96
N TRP A 366 -14.65 4.20 -2.78
CA TRP A 366 -14.34 2.79 -2.60
C TRP A 366 -13.23 2.57 -1.55
N GLY A 367 -12.70 3.64 -0.96
CA GLY A 367 -11.56 3.61 -0.05
C GLY A 367 -10.27 3.27 -0.78
N LYS A 368 -10.09 3.72 -2.03
CA LYS A 368 -8.89 3.45 -2.83
C LYS A 368 -8.07 4.71 -3.11
N CYS A 369 -6.75 4.57 -2.99
CA CYS A 369 -5.75 5.62 -3.18
C CYS A 369 -5.28 5.71 -4.63
N GLY A 370 -5.08 6.92 -5.14
CA GLY A 370 -4.42 7.15 -6.41
C GLY A 370 -4.27 8.62 -6.82
N THR A 371 -3.66 8.84 -7.98
CA THR A 371 -3.29 10.18 -8.49
C THR A 371 -3.97 10.55 -9.81
N THR A 372 -4.71 9.62 -10.43
CA THR A 372 -5.42 9.84 -11.70
C THR A 372 -6.85 10.34 -11.49
N VAL A 373 -7.54 10.66 -12.58
CA VAL A 373 -8.93 11.15 -12.56
C VAL A 373 -9.92 10.20 -11.87
N ASP A 374 -9.65 8.88 -11.90
CA ASP A 374 -10.46 7.84 -11.25
C ASP A 374 -10.42 7.90 -9.71
N PHE A 375 -9.48 8.66 -9.14
CA PHE A 375 -9.32 8.84 -7.70
C PHE A 375 -9.54 10.29 -7.27
N CYS A 376 -9.12 11.25 -8.11
CA CYS A 376 -9.01 12.65 -7.73
C CYS A 376 -10.19 13.55 -8.10
N ILE A 377 -11.13 13.13 -8.96
CA ILE A 377 -12.25 13.98 -9.38
C ILE A 377 -13.44 13.84 -8.42
N PRO A 378 -13.90 14.92 -7.75
CA PRO A 378 -15.10 14.88 -6.91
C PRO A 378 -16.35 14.57 -7.76
N SER A 379 -17.18 13.65 -7.27
CA SER A 379 -18.48 13.33 -7.82
C SER A 379 -19.55 13.42 -6.72
N LYS A 380 -20.82 13.57 -7.08
CA LYS A 380 -21.93 13.61 -6.13
C LYS A 380 -23.13 12.83 -6.66
N SER A 381 -23.68 12.02 -5.77
CA SER A 381 -24.88 11.21 -5.96
C SER A 381 -26.17 12.04 -6.03
N SER A 382 -27.30 11.36 -6.21
CA SER A 382 -28.62 11.99 -6.26
C SER A 382 -29.02 12.64 -4.93
N THR A 383 -28.57 12.05 -3.82
CA THR A 383 -28.77 12.54 -2.44
C THR A 383 -27.70 13.55 -1.99
N GLY A 384 -26.49 13.48 -2.56
CA GLY A 384 -25.35 14.32 -2.15
C GLY A 384 -24.69 13.89 -0.83
N ASN A 385 -24.95 12.65 -0.39
CA ASN A 385 -24.42 12.07 0.85
C ASN A 385 -22.90 11.79 0.80
N PRO A 386 -22.21 11.77 1.96
CA PRO A 386 -20.79 11.40 2.00
C PRO A 386 -20.58 9.92 1.61
N GLY A 387 -19.45 9.62 0.97
CA GLY A 387 -19.15 8.26 0.49
C GLY A 387 -20.03 7.79 -0.67
N THR A 388 -20.54 8.71 -1.51
CA THR A 388 -21.38 8.37 -2.68
C THR A 388 -21.01 9.25 -3.89
N SER A 389 -21.26 8.75 -5.09
CA SER A 389 -20.93 9.40 -6.38
C SER A 389 -22.13 9.37 -7.34
N ALA A 390 -22.00 10.01 -8.50
CA ALA A 390 -22.94 9.83 -9.60
C ALA A 390 -22.80 8.41 -10.21
N PRO A 391 -23.88 7.81 -10.76
CA PRO A 391 -23.84 6.45 -11.28
C PRO A 391 -22.78 6.23 -12.36
N GLY A 392 -21.79 5.37 -12.07
CA GLY A 392 -20.67 5.05 -12.97
C GLY A 392 -19.40 5.89 -12.75
N GLU A 393 -19.41 6.84 -11.80
CA GLU A 393 -18.24 7.62 -11.41
C GLU A 393 -17.65 7.14 -10.08
N ASN A 394 -16.33 7.23 -9.91
CA ASN A 394 -15.65 6.74 -8.69
C ASN A 394 -15.68 7.73 -7.51
N GLY A 395 -15.77 9.04 -7.78
CA GLY A 395 -15.93 10.10 -6.77
C GLY A 395 -14.80 10.21 -5.74
N CYS A 396 -14.00 11.26 -5.84
CA CYS A 396 -13.06 11.62 -4.78
C CYS A 396 -13.78 12.02 -3.48
N ILE A 397 -13.29 11.52 -2.33
CA ILE A 397 -13.73 11.88 -0.98
C ILE A 397 -12.69 12.72 -0.22
N ASP A 398 -11.40 12.50 -0.45
CA ASP A 398 -10.30 13.21 0.26
C ASP A 398 -9.09 13.54 -0.63
N ASN A 399 -8.39 14.62 -0.27
CA ASN A 399 -7.36 15.36 -1.00
C ASN A 399 -7.56 15.45 -2.53
N CYS A 400 -8.74 15.89 -2.93
CA CYS A 400 -9.18 15.90 -4.32
C CYS A 400 -8.48 16.93 -5.23
N GLY A 401 -8.71 16.79 -6.54
CA GLY A 401 -8.10 17.59 -7.60
C GLY A 401 -6.80 16.99 -8.14
N ILE A 402 -6.45 17.33 -9.38
CA ILE A 402 -5.25 16.85 -10.09
C ILE A 402 -4.20 17.96 -10.32
N GLU A 403 -4.41 19.13 -9.71
CA GLU A 403 -3.51 20.28 -9.82
C GLU A 403 -2.32 20.14 -8.86
N MET A 404 -1.18 20.75 -9.21
CA MET A 404 -0.06 20.91 -8.28
C MET A 404 -0.44 21.87 -7.15
N VAL A 405 -0.01 21.54 -5.93
CA VAL A 405 -0.11 22.40 -4.75
C VAL A 405 1.28 22.91 -4.34
N ASN A 406 1.39 23.68 -3.26
CA ASN A 406 2.68 24.10 -2.67
C ASN A 406 3.66 24.76 -3.69
N ASN A 407 3.11 25.46 -4.70
CA ASN A 407 3.80 25.92 -5.89
C ASN A 407 3.67 27.44 -6.16
N ASP A 408 3.05 28.21 -5.25
CA ASP A 408 2.95 29.67 -5.37
C ASP A 408 4.33 30.37 -5.31
N ASP A 409 5.25 29.86 -4.48
CA ASP A 409 6.57 30.44 -4.24
C ASP A 409 7.60 29.99 -5.30
N ALA A 410 8.07 30.95 -6.11
CA ALA A 410 9.18 30.75 -7.05
C ALA A 410 10.53 30.54 -6.32
N PRO A 411 11.46 29.73 -6.89
CA PRO A 411 12.78 29.51 -6.31
C PRO A 411 13.63 30.78 -6.35
N LYS A 412 14.38 31.03 -5.27
CA LYS A 412 15.36 32.13 -5.18
C LYS A 412 16.41 32.05 -6.28
N GLU A 413 16.84 30.84 -6.61
CA GLU A 413 17.79 30.52 -7.68
C GLU A 413 17.34 29.24 -8.39
N TYR A 414 17.33 29.25 -9.73
CA TYR A 414 16.91 28.10 -10.52
C TYR A 414 18.11 27.19 -10.82
N ARG A 415 18.15 26.01 -10.22
CA ARG A 415 19.30 25.11 -10.28
C ARG A 415 19.38 24.37 -11.62
N LYS A 416 20.61 24.09 -12.06
CA LYS A 416 20.91 23.13 -13.12
C LYS A 416 21.96 22.15 -12.60
N VAL A 417 21.50 20.97 -12.21
CA VAL A 417 22.34 19.84 -11.84
C VAL A 417 22.56 18.97 -13.09
N GLY A 418 23.61 18.18 -13.12
CA GLY A 418 23.78 17.11 -14.09
C GLY A 418 24.79 16.11 -13.56
N TYR A 419 24.49 14.83 -13.72
CA TYR A 419 25.30 13.76 -13.15
C TYR A 419 26.55 13.46 -14.01
N PHE A 420 27.60 13.03 -13.34
CA PHE A 420 28.83 12.50 -13.92
C PHE A 420 29.35 11.38 -13.01
N GLU A 421 29.49 10.18 -13.55
CA GLU A 421 29.82 9.00 -12.74
C GLU A 421 31.28 8.97 -12.27
N GLY A 422 31.50 8.60 -11.01
CA GLY A 422 32.83 8.49 -10.42
C GLY A 422 32.83 7.86 -9.03
N TRP A 423 33.85 7.05 -8.74
CA TRP A 423 33.90 6.21 -7.52
C TRP A 423 35.08 6.61 -6.62
N ASN A 424 34.83 6.77 -5.31
CA ASN A 424 35.86 6.98 -4.29
C ASN A 424 35.46 6.33 -2.96
N TYR A 425 36.37 5.57 -2.35
CA TYR A 425 36.10 4.77 -1.15
C TYR A 425 36.62 5.39 0.16
N ASN A 426 37.31 6.54 0.11
CA ASN A 426 37.93 7.16 1.29
C ASN A 426 37.03 8.22 1.95
N ARG A 427 36.59 7.97 3.19
CA ARG A 427 35.62 8.82 3.90
C ARG A 427 36.23 10.02 4.63
N LEU A 428 36.44 11.10 3.88
CA LEU A 428 36.24 12.51 4.31
C LEU A 428 35.77 13.38 3.11
N PHE A 429 35.04 12.74 2.20
CA PHE A 429 34.96 13.08 0.78
C PHE A 429 34.57 14.55 0.48
N ALA A 430 33.44 15.04 1.00
CA ALA A 430 32.92 16.37 0.63
C ALA A 430 33.86 17.53 0.99
N VAL A 431 34.50 17.50 2.16
CA VAL A 431 35.40 18.57 2.61
C VAL A 431 36.77 18.43 1.93
N ASP A 432 37.36 17.23 1.95
CA ASP A 432 38.71 17.00 1.41
C ASP A 432 38.81 17.20 -0.11
N ASN A 433 37.69 17.05 -0.84
CA ASN A 433 37.62 17.24 -2.29
C ASN A 433 36.97 18.58 -2.69
N ASN A 434 36.66 19.46 -1.72
CA ASN A 434 36.01 20.75 -1.92
C ASN A 434 34.73 20.64 -2.79
N LEU A 435 33.82 19.75 -2.39
CA LEU A 435 32.50 19.62 -3.00
C LEU A 435 31.53 20.63 -2.38
N ASP A 436 30.50 21.04 -3.14
CA ASP A 436 29.49 21.99 -2.68
C ASP A 436 28.35 21.33 -1.87
N GLY A 437 28.32 20.00 -1.78
CA GLY A 437 27.30 19.27 -1.04
C GLY A 437 27.42 17.75 -1.09
N LEU A 438 26.36 17.08 -0.65
CA LEU A 438 26.12 15.64 -0.78
C LEU A 438 24.73 15.41 -1.37
N ASP A 439 24.63 14.46 -2.29
CA ASP A 439 23.38 13.89 -2.79
C ASP A 439 23.31 12.43 -2.34
N PHE A 440 22.15 11.96 -1.88
CA PHE A 440 21.93 10.57 -1.52
C PHE A 440 20.89 9.93 -2.42
N ASP A 441 21.34 8.94 -3.16
CA ASP A 441 20.54 8.15 -4.09
C ASP A 441 20.38 6.74 -3.50
N TRP A 442 19.22 6.50 -2.88
CA TRP A 442 18.82 5.19 -2.37
C TRP A 442 17.58 4.77 -3.15
N GLU A 443 17.78 3.81 -4.07
CA GLU A 443 16.71 3.14 -4.82
C GLU A 443 16.38 1.77 -4.19
N TYR A 444 15.26 1.59 -3.49
CA TYR A 444 14.36 2.58 -2.88
C TYR A 444 13.98 2.11 -1.46
N PRO A 445 13.86 3.01 -0.46
CA PRO A 445 13.38 2.67 0.89
C PRO A 445 12.08 1.84 0.88
N GLY A 446 12.09 0.66 1.52
CA GLY A 446 10.93 -0.22 1.63
C GLY A 446 10.49 -0.90 0.34
N ALA A 447 11.29 -0.86 -0.74
CA ALA A 447 10.99 -1.59 -1.97
C ALA A 447 11.39 -3.07 -1.84
N THR A 448 10.43 -3.97 -2.06
CA THR A 448 10.60 -5.43 -1.86
C THR A 448 10.70 -6.22 -3.15
N ASP A 449 10.60 -5.56 -4.30
CA ASP A 449 10.39 -6.17 -5.63
C ASP A 449 11.44 -5.80 -6.69
N ILE A 450 12.56 -5.21 -6.27
CA ILE A 450 13.74 -4.92 -7.11
C ILE A 450 14.55 -6.21 -7.32
N GLU A 451 14.63 -6.69 -8.56
CA GLU A 451 15.39 -7.90 -8.90
C GLU A 451 16.89 -7.72 -8.64
N GLY A 452 17.49 -8.66 -7.89
CA GLY A 452 18.92 -8.63 -7.55
C GLY A 452 19.29 -7.86 -6.27
N SER A 453 18.32 -7.21 -5.62
CA SER A 453 18.50 -6.54 -4.32
C SER A 453 17.93 -7.37 -3.16
N GLU A 454 18.43 -7.12 -1.95
CA GLU A 454 17.74 -7.56 -0.71
C GLU A 454 16.45 -6.74 -0.52
N PRO A 455 15.33 -7.32 -0.05
CA PRO A 455 14.10 -6.58 0.18
C PRO A 455 14.23 -5.47 1.24
N GLY A 456 13.78 -4.26 0.90
CA GLY A 456 13.67 -3.14 1.84
C GLY A 456 12.73 -3.44 3.02
N GLN A 457 12.94 -2.74 4.12
CA GLN A 457 12.17 -2.88 5.36
C GLN A 457 11.11 -1.78 5.49
N GLU A 458 10.04 -2.04 6.26
CA GLU A 458 8.93 -1.08 6.46
C GLU A 458 9.39 0.22 7.15
N ASP A 459 10.44 0.16 7.96
CA ASP A 459 11.04 1.30 8.67
C ASP A 459 12.18 2.00 7.89
N ASP A 460 12.53 1.56 6.69
CA ASP A 460 13.59 2.16 5.86
C ASP A 460 13.39 3.67 5.67
N GLY A 461 12.15 4.13 5.46
CA GLY A 461 11.82 5.54 5.23
C GLY A 461 12.13 6.44 6.42
N GLU A 462 11.75 6.00 7.62
CA GLU A 462 12.03 6.71 8.87
C GLU A 462 13.52 6.62 9.24
N ASN A 463 14.14 5.45 9.05
CA ASN A 463 15.59 5.27 9.20
C ASN A 463 16.38 6.18 8.25
N TYR A 464 15.90 6.38 7.01
CA TYR A 464 16.51 7.31 6.06
C TYR A 464 16.35 8.76 6.50
N LEU A 465 15.17 9.14 7.01
CA LEU A 465 14.92 10.46 7.56
C LEU A 465 15.82 10.77 8.76
N GLU A 466 15.98 9.85 9.71
CA GLU A 466 16.91 10.00 10.85
C GLU A 466 18.37 10.04 10.38
N PHE A 467 18.75 9.23 9.39
CA PHE A 467 20.07 9.32 8.77
C PHE A 467 20.31 10.72 8.14
N LEU A 468 19.36 11.27 7.39
CA LEU A 468 19.48 12.60 6.78
C LEU A 468 19.57 13.71 7.83
N LYS A 469 18.84 13.60 8.95
CA LYS A 469 18.98 14.51 10.12
C LYS A 469 20.41 14.44 10.69
N LEU A 470 20.96 13.24 10.87
CA LEU A 470 22.33 13.04 11.33
C LEU A 470 23.36 13.58 10.33
N VAL A 471 23.19 13.38 9.02
CA VAL A 471 24.07 13.98 8.01
C VAL A 471 24.00 15.50 8.08
N ARG A 472 22.82 16.11 8.14
CA ARG A 472 22.66 17.56 8.25
C ARG A 472 23.32 18.13 9.51
N GLU A 473 23.33 17.40 10.61
CA GLU A 473 23.99 17.83 11.87
C GLU A 473 25.53 17.80 11.80
N LYS A 474 26.13 17.02 10.88
CA LYS A 474 27.60 16.93 10.70
C LYS A 474 28.13 17.64 9.45
N LEU A 475 27.26 17.94 8.50
CA LEU A 475 27.59 18.63 7.26
C LEU A 475 27.68 20.16 7.52
N PRO A 476 28.74 20.86 7.06
CA PRO A 476 28.85 22.31 7.25
C PRO A 476 27.70 23.11 6.63
N ASP A 477 27.33 24.24 7.25
CA ASP A 477 26.23 25.11 6.82
C ASP A 477 26.36 25.65 5.38
N ASP A 478 27.57 25.67 4.81
CA ASP A 478 27.86 26.09 3.43
C ASP A 478 27.79 24.94 2.40
N LYS A 479 27.22 23.79 2.77
CA LYS A 479 27.14 22.59 1.94
C LYS A 479 25.70 22.12 1.80
N SER A 480 25.27 21.83 0.57
CA SER A 480 23.91 21.34 0.33
C SER A 480 23.77 19.85 0.70
N LEU A 481 22.58 19.47 1.16
CA LEU A 481 22.16 18.07 1.26
C LEU A 481 20.93 17.87 0.37
N SER A 482 21.01 16.96 -0.59
CA SER A 482 19.88 16.55 -1.42
C SER A 482 19.69 15.03 -1.40
N ILE A 483 18.55 14.58 -1.90
CA ILE A 483 18.28 13.17 -2.16
C ILE A 483 17.64 13.00 -3.54
N ALA A 484 17.89 11.86 -4.18
CA ALA A 484 17.10 11.41 -5.33
C ALA A 484 15.76 10.81 -4.87
N THR A 485 14.74 10.85 -5.74
CA THR A 485 13.38 10.38 -5.47
C THR A 485 12.72 9.83 -6.74
N ALA A 486 11.99 8.72 -6.61
CA ALA A 486 11.24 8.10 -7.70
C ALA A 486 10.09 9.00 -8.20
N ALA A 487 9.80 8.93 -9.50
CA ALA A 487 8.56 9.48 -10.07
C ALA A 487 7.34 8.55 -9.92
N SER A 488 7.55 7.26 -9.61
CA SER A 488 6.45 6.30 -9.40
C SER A 488 5.90 6.36 -7.97
N PHE A 489 4.58 6.26 -7.82
CA PHE A 489 3.94 6.14 -6.50
C PHE A 489 4.46 4.93 -5.72
N TRP A 490 4.68 3.81 -6.42
CA TRP A 490 5.05 2.53 -5.78
C TRP A 490 6.38 2.59 -5.03
N TYR A 491 7.37 3.34 -5.55
CA TYR A 491 8.66 3.53 -4.89
C TYR A 491 8.72 4.81 -4.06
N LEU A 492 8.02 5.88 -4.45
CA LEU A 492 8.01 7.13 -3.67
C LEU A 492 7.28 6.97 -2.32
N LYS A 493 6.30 6.06 -2.20
CA LYS A 493 5.50 5.88 -0.96
C LYS A 493 6.33 5.58 0.30
N GLY A 494 7.54 5.04 0.14
CA GLY A 494 8.46 4.74 1.24
C GLY A 494 9.26 5.96 1.75
N PHE A 495 9.13 7.12 1.11
CA PHE A 495 9.78 8.35 1.52
C PHE A 495 8.83 9.22 2.37
N PRO A 496 9.14 9.53 3.64
CA PRO A 496 8.45 10.58 4.41
C PRO A 496 8.82 11.98 3.88
N ALA A 497 8.45 12.26 2.63
CA ALA A 497 8.90 13.42 1.85
C ALA A 497 8.58 14.77 2.54
N LYS A 498 7.45 14.84 3.23
CA LYS A 498 6.98 15.96 4.05
C LYS A 498 7.99 16.37 5.13
N ASP A 499 8.55 15.38 5.83
CA ASP A 499 9.47 15.55 6.96
C ASP A 499 10.95 15.50 6.52
N MET A 500 11.24 14.94 5.36
CA MET A 500 12.52 15.14 4.66
C MET A 500 12.65 16.57 4.11
N ALA A 501 11.56 17.21 3.68
CA ALA A 501 11.56 18.54 3.07
C ALA A 501 12.18 19.67 3.91
N PRO A 502 12.05 19.73 5.25
CA PRO A 502 12.81 20.67 6.08
C PRO A 502 14.31 20.31 6.25
N VAL A 503 14.70 19.04 6.03
CA VAL A 503 16.08 18.55 6.24
C VAL A 503 16.95 18.74 5.00
N VAL A 504 16.43 18.47 3.80
CA VAL A 504 17.14 18.60 2.51
C VAL A 504 17.01 20.01 1.92
N ASP A 505 17.99 20.46 1.14
CA ASP A 505 17.93 21.72 0.40
C ASP A 505 17.00 21.63 -0.82
N TYR A 506 17.03 20.49 -1.50
CA TYR A 506 16.21 20.14 -2.64
C TYR A 506 16.12 18.61 -2.80
N PHE A 507 15.10 18.15 -3.50
CA PHE A 507 14.94 16.78 -3.97
C PHE A 507 15.28 16.74 -5.45
N ILE A 508 16.09 15.78 -5.88
CA ILE A 508 16.20 15.41 -7.28
C ILE A 508 15.06 14.43 -7.58
N HIS A 509 14.20 14.78 -8.53
CA HIS A 509 13.02 14.00 -8.85
C HIS A 509 13.18 13.34 -10.22
N MET A 510 13.33 12.01 -10.21
CA MET A 510 13.72 11.20 -11.35
C MET A 510 12.53 10.96 -12.28
N ALA A 511 12.07 12.04 -12.91
CA ALA A 511 10.95 12.08 -13.87
C ALA A 511 11.35 11.53 -15.25
N TYR A 512 11.94 10.35 -15.24
CA TYR A 512 12.39 9.58 -16.39
C TYR A 512 12.30 8.08 -16.07
N ASP A 513 12.49 7.24 -17.09
CA ASP A 513 12.31 5.79 -16.96
C ASP A 513 10.92 5.39 -16.43
N LEU A 514 9.93 6.19 -16.81
CA LEU A 514 8.51 5.95 -16.59
C LEU A 514 8.01 4.69 -17.30
N HIS A 515 8.73 4.25 -18.35
CA HIS A 515 8.49 3.04 -19.13
C HIS A 515 9.80 2.41 -19.63
N GLY A 516 9.84 1.09 -19.74
CA GLY A 516 11.01 0.34 -20.18
C GLY A 516 10.73 -1.14 -20.41
N GLN A 517 11.78 -1.93 -20.68
CA GLN A 517 11.65 -3.36 -21.02
C GLN A 517 10.98 -4.16 -19.89
N TRP A 518 11.25 -3.79 -18.64
CA TRP A 518 10.72 -4.39 -17.41
C TRP A 518 9.19 -4.37 -17.29
N ASP A 519 8.50 -3.55 -18.09
CA ASP A 519 7.04 -3.46 -18.11
C ASP A 519 6.39 -4.73 -18.70
N VAL A 520 7.10 -5.53 -19.51
CA VAL A 520 6.56 -6.74 -20.14
C VAL A 520 5.99 -7.71 -19.10
N GLY A 521 4.70 -8.04 -19.23
CA GLY A 521 3.96 -8.91 -18.31
C GLY A 521 3.42 -8.22 -17.06
N ARG A 522 3.67 -6.91 -16.88
CA ARG A 522 3.13 -6.11 -15.77
C ARG A 522 1.82 -5.44 -16.21
N GLU A 523 0.68 -6.11 -15.97
CA GLU A 523 -0.67 -5.67 -16.42
C GLU A 523 -1.00 -4.20 -16.12
N TRP A 524 -0.52 -3.68 -14.98
CA TRP A 524 -0.82 -2.33 -14.48
C TRP A 524 0.30 -1.30 -14.72
N SER A 525 1.34 -1.64 -15.49
CA SER A 525 2.44 -0.72 -15.84
C SER A 525 2.05 0.34 -16.87
N MET A 526 1.13 -0.01 -17.79
CA MET A 526 0.77 0.80 -18.95
C MET A 526 -0.74 0.83 -19.14
N GLU A 527 -1.34 2.01 -19.01
CA GLU A 527 -2.76 2.21 -19.29
C GLU A 527 -3.11 1.73 -20.71
N GLY A 528 -4.17 0.92 -20.81
CA GLY A 528 -4.64 0.34 -22.06
C GLY A 528 -3.78 -0.81 -22.62
N CYS A 529 -2.71 -1.24 -21.93
CA CYS A 529 -1.80 -2.28 -22.41
C CYS A 529 -1.56 -3.40 -21.37
N PRO A 530 -2.49 -4.37 -21.20
CA PRO A 530 -2.40 -5.44 -20.20
C PRO A 530 -1.19 -6.39 -20.33
N ALA A 531 -0.46 -6.33 -21.44
CA ALA A 531 0.78 -7.08 -21.65
C ALA A 531 2.04 -6.27 -21.29
N GLY A 532 1.91 -4.97 -20.97
CA GLY A 532 3.00 -4.04 -20.64
C GLY A 532 4.02 -3.78 -21.76
N ASN A 533 3.82 -4.35 -22.95
CA ASN A 533 4.79 -4.31 -24.04
C ASN A 533 4.45 -3.27 -25.13
N CYS A 534 3.83 -2.14 -24.78
CA CYS A 534 3.45 -1.09 -25.73
C CYS A 534 4.52 0.00 -25.86
N LEU A 535 4.67 0.57 -27.04
CA LEU A 535 5.60 1.67 -27.34
C LEU A 535 5.13 2.96 -26.65
N ARG A 536 5.62 3.19 -25.43
CA ARG A 536 5.40 4.41 -24.63
C ARG A 536 6.72 5.14 -24.40
N SER A 537 6.65 6.46 -24.25
CA SER A 537 7.83 7.30 -23.98
C SER A 537 8.23 7.24 -22.50
N HIS A 538 9.49 6.89 -22.22
CA HIS A 538 10.04 6.83 -20.86
C HIS A 538 10.15 8.21 -20.17
N ILE A 539 9.90 9.31 -20.89
CA ILE A 539 9.98 10.69 -20.40
C ILE A 539 8.66 11.48 -20.57
N ASN A 540 7.54 10.78 -20.75
CA ASN A 540 6.20 11.34 -20.98
C ASN A 540 5.85 12.51 -20.03
N SER A 541 5.53 13.69 -20.59
CA SER A 541 5.20 14.90 -19.84
C SER A 541 3.95 14.80 -18.97
N THR A 542 2.91 14.06 -19.40
CA THR A 542 1.64 14.00 -18.67
C THR A 542 1.80 13.21 -17.37
N GLN A 543 2.52 12.09 -17.43
CA GLN A 543 2.96 11.31 -16.27
C GLN A 543 3.97 12.08 -15.41
N THR A 544 4.92 12.80 -16.03
CA THR A 544 5.84 13.70 -15.30
C THR A 544 5.06 14.71 -14.47
N HIS A 545 4.05 15.36 -15.05
CA HIS A 545 3.21 16.30 -14.32
C HIS A 545 2.46 15.62 -13.17
N GLY A 546 1.89 14.42 -13.38
CA GLY A 546 1.28 13.61 -12.32
C GLY A 546 2.23 13.28 -11.16
N SER A 547 3.52 13.01 -11.44
CA SER A 547 4.53 12.78 -10.39
C SER A 547 4.87 14.06 -9.61
N LEU A 548 4.87 15.23 -10.26
CA LEU A 548 5.04 16.54 -9.59
C LEU A 548 3.81 16.93 -8.75
N VAL A 549 2.59 16.57 -9.19
CA VAL A 549 1.36 16.69 -8.41
C VAL A 549 1.43 15.83 -7.15
N MET A 550 1.82 14.56 -7.29
CA MET A 550 2.04 13.65 -6.15
C MET A 550 3.09 14.18 -5.16
N MET A 551 4.27 14.59 -5.66
CA MET A 551 5.36 15.10 -4.82
C MET A 551 4.97 16.39 -4.09
N THR A 552 4.23 17.29 -4.74
CA THR A 552 3.74 18.51 -4.08
C THR A 552 2.62 18.25 -3.08
N LYS A 553 1.72 17.29 -3.35
CA LYS A 553 0.69 16.84 -2.39
C LYS A 553 1.30 16.25 -1.13
N ALA A 554 2.38 15.48 -1.26
CA ALA A 554 3.19 14.95 -0.16
C ALA A 554 3.92 16.03 0.69
N GLY A 555 3.52 17.30 0.59
CA GLY A 555 4.02 18.42 1.40
C GLY A 555 5.31 19.07 0.89
N VAL A 556 5.86 18.65 -0.25
CA VAL A 556 7.11 19.21 -0.79
C VAL A 556 6.84 20.51 -1.55
N PRO A 557 7.45 21.65 -1.19
CA PRO A 557 7.33 22.89 -1.97
C PRO A 557 7.95 22.72 -3.36
N SER A 558 7.28 23.18 -4.44
CA SER A 558 7.77 22.94 -5.80
C SER A 558 9.16 23.53 -6.04
N HIS A 559 9.50 24.65 -5.41
CA HIS A 559 10.83 25.27 -5.46
C HIS A 559 11.95 24.44 -4.81
N LYS A 560 11.65 23.32 -4.15
CA LYS A 560 12.61 22.30 -3.73
C LYS A 560 12.71 21.12 -4.69
N ILE A 561 11.86 21.00 -5.70
CA ILE A 561 11.89 19.88 -6.65
C ILE A 561 12.78 20.24 -7.86
N VAL A 562 13.85 19.47 -8.07
CA VAL A 562 14.77 19.57 -9.20
C VAL A 562 14.46 18.43 -10.17
N VAL A 563 13.80 18.75 -11.29
CA VAL A 563 13.14 17.76 -12.15
C VAL A 563 14.11 17.12 -13.15
N GLY A 564 14.04 15.80 -13.32
CA GLY A 564 14.86 15.05 -14.26
C GLY A 564 14.59 15.37 -15.74
N VAL A 565 15.66 15.42 -16.53
CA VAL A 565 15.68 15.30 -18.00
C VAL A 565 16.78 14.33 -18.43
N THR A 566 16.63 13.65 -19.58
CA THR A 566 17.53 12.55 -19.96
C THR A 566 18.47 12.88 -21.12
N SER A 567 19.70 12.40 -21.02
CA SER A 567 20.71 12.35 -22.09
C SER A 567 20.79 10.98 -22.75
N TYR A 568 19.72 10.20 -22.67
CA TYR A 568 19.56 8.88 -23.25
C TYR A 568 18.09 8.66 -23.62
N GLY A 569 17.85 7.62 -24.41
CA GLY A 569 16.53 7.08 -24.65
C GLY A 569 16.40 5.61 -24.24
N ARG A 570 15.20 5.20 -23.86
CA ARG A 570 14.83 3.79 -23.76
C ARG A 570 14.41 3.27 -25.13
N SER A 571 15.03 2.19 -25.57
CA SER A 571 14.85 1.61 -26.90
C SER A 571 14.08 0.29 -26.86
N PHE A 572 13.43 -0.04 -27.97
CA PHE A 572 12.56 -1.20 -28.11
C PHE A 572 12.67 -1.80 -29.51
N LYS A 573 12.67 -3.14 -29.63
CA LYS A 573 12.50 -3.80 -30.93
C LYS A 573 11.02 -3.95 -31.23
N MET A 574 10.54 -3.22 -32.23
CA MET A 574 9.13 -3.21 -32.64
C MET A 574 8.67 -4.59 -33.12
N ALA A 575 7.46 -5.01 -32.72
CA ALA A 575 6.83 -6.22 -33.24
C ALA A 575 6.35 -6.05 -34.70
N ASP A 576 5.97 -4.82 -35.09
CA ASP A 576 5.59 -4.44 -36.45
C ASP A 576 6.15 -3.05 -36.80
N ALA A 577 7.08 -2.99 -37.77
CA ALA A 577 7.69 -1.77 -38.29
C ALA A 577 6.69 -0.72 -38.84
N THR A 578 5.45 -1.12 -39.14
CA THR A 578 4.41 -0.25 -39.69
C THR A 578 3.56 0.42 -38.61
N CYS A 579 3.41 -0.22 -37.45
CA CYS A 579 2.58 0.23 -36.32
C CYS A 579 3.35 1.24 -35.45
N ARG A 580 2.83 2.47 -35.24
CA ARG A 580 3.49 3.54 -34.45
C ARG A 580 2.58 4.34 -33.50
N GLY A 581 1.37 3.84 -33.21
CA GLY A 581 0.52 4.40 -32.16
C GLY A 581 0.91 3.89 -30.77
N PRO A 582 0.37 4.48 -29.68
CA PRO A 582 0.74 4.14 -28.29
C PRO A 582 0.29 2.75 -27.81
N LEU A 583 -0.43 2.00 -28.64
CA LEU A 583 -0.83 0.60 -28.42
C LEU A 583 -0.11 -0.38 -29.36
N CYS A 584 0.85 0.10 -30.16
CA CYS A 584 1.72 -0.76 -30.96
C CYS A 584 2.80 -1.37 -30.07
N THR A 585 3.18 -2.63 -30.31
CA THR A 585 3.93 -3.42 -29.35
C THR A 585 5.40 -3.65 -29.71
N TYR A 586 6.18 -4.01 -28.70
CA TYR A 586 7.59 -4.41 -28.81
C TYR A 586 7.82 -5.87 -28.35
N LEU A 587 9.03 -6.36 -28.60
CA LEU A 587 9.47 -7.73 -28.33
C LEU A 587 10.45 -7.79 -27.14
N GLY A 588 10.56 -8.95 -26.50
CA GLY A 588 11.43 -9.23 -25.34
C GLY A 588 10.62 -9.75 -24.15
N GLU A 589 11.30 -10.14 -23.06
CA GLU A 589 10.68 -10.75 -21.87
C GLU A 589 11.39 -10.26 -20.60
N GLY A 590 10.63 -9.76 -19.61
CA GLY A 590 11.19 -9.27 -18.35
C GLY A 590 12.26 -8.19 -18.57
N ASN A 591 13.48 -8.42 -18.10
CA ASN A 591 14.61 -7.51 -18.29
C ASN A 591 15.45 -7.78 -19.57
N ASP A 592 15.13 -8.81 -20.36
CA ASP A 592 15.84 -9.11 -21.62
C ASP A 592 15.28 -8.29 -22.79
N SER A 593 16.05 -7.30 -23.24
CA SER A 593 15.69 -6.45 -24.38
C SER A 593 16.38 -6.87 -25.68
N PRO A 594 15.64 -7.37 -26.69
CA PRO A 594 16.19 -7.67 -28.01
C PRO A 594 16.39 -6.40 -28.87
N ALA A 595 16.22 -5.19 -28.32
CA ALA A 595 16.56 -3.94 -28.99
C ALA A 595 18.08 -3.84 -29.23
N LYS A 596 18.47 -3.34 -30.41
CA LYS A 596 19.88 -3.28 -30.80
C LYS A 596 20.68 -2.37 -29.84
N PRO A 597 21.70 -2.90 -29.12
CA PRO A 597 22.47 -2.11 -28.17
C PRO A 597 23.29 -1.02 -28.85
N GLY A 598 23.58 0.04 -28.08
CA GLY A 598 24.57 1.04 -28.45
C GLY A 598 25.99 0.46 -28.53
N ARG A 599 26.90 1.18 -29.18
CA ARG A 599 28.32 0.82 -29.32
C ARG A 599 29.22 1.36 -28.21
N CYS A 600 28.66 2.21 -27.33
CA CYS A 600 29.26 2.71 -26.11
C CYS A 600 28.47 2.24 -24.88
N THR A 601 27.13 2.20 -24.95
CA THR A 601 26.30 1.68 -23.84
C THR A 601 26.28 0.16 -23.76
N GLU A 602 26.54 -0.55 -24.87
CA GLU A 602 26.58 -2.01 -25.02
C GLU A 602 25.35 -2.78 -24.46
N THR A 603 24.26 -2.06 -24.16
CA THR A 603 23.09 -2.54 -23.42
C THR A 603 21.84 -2.51 -24.28
N GLY A 604 21.09 -3.62 -24.31
CA GLY A 604 19.78 -3.67 -24.98
C GLY A 604 18.77 -2.80 -24.24
N GLY A 605 17.96 -2.05 -24.98
CA GLY A 605 16.92 -1.18 -24.41
C GLY A 605 17.39 0.17 -23.86
N TYR A 606 18.69 0.50 -24.00
CA TYR A 606 19.28 1.75 -23.51
C TYR A 606 20.33 2.31 -24.48
N ILE A 607 20.18 3.56 -24.91
CA ILE A 607 21.08 4.19 -25.88
C ILE A 607 21.27 5.68 -25.58
N SER A 608 22.52 6.16 -25.61
CA SER A 608 22.85 7.55 -25.28
C SER A 608 22.39 8.54 -26.36
N ASN A 609 22.13 9.80 -25.98
CA ASN A 609 21.86 10.87 -26.94
C ASN A 609 23.03 11.06 -27.92
N TYR A 610 24.27 10.83 -27.46
CA TYR A 610 25.44 10.80 -28.33
C TYR A 610 25.28 9.78 -29.46
N GLU A 611 24.91 8.53 -29.16
CA GLU A 611 24.74 7.46 -30.14
C GLU A 611 23.48 7.62 -31.00
N ILE A 612 22.38 8.14 -30.44
CA ILE A 612 21.20 8.54 -31.21
C ILE A 612 21.58 9.58 -32.27
N ASN A 613 22.39 10.58 -31.90
CA ASN A 613 22.92 11.58 -32.83
C ASN A 613 23.92 10.98 -33.82
N GLU A 614 24.75 10.00 -33.45
CA GLU A 614 25.58 9.27 -34.43
C GLU A 614 24.74 8.53 -35.47
N ILE A 615 23.64 7.88 -35.06
CA ILE A 615 22.72 7.18 -35.98
C ILE A 615 22.10 8.18 -36.96
N ILE A 616 21.61 9.32 -36.46
CA ILE A 616 21.04 10.41 -37.26
C ILE A 616 22.09 11.00 -38.23
N GLU A 617 23.34 11.16 -37.81
CA GLU A 617 24.43 11.63 -38.67
C GLU A 617 24.81 10.60 -39.75
N ASP A 618 25.13 9.36 -39.38
CA ASP A 618 25.60 8.31 -40.28
C ASP A 618 24.61 8.09 -41.43
N GLY A 619 23.31 8.13 -41.12
CA GLY A 619 22.23 8.16 -42.09
C GLY A 619 21.79 6.77 -42.56
N GLY A 620 20.50 6.63 -42.89
CA GLY A 620 19.92 5.36 -43.29
C GLY A 620 18.40 5.45 -43.50
N ALA A 621 17.69 4.34 -43.32
CA ALA A 621 16.23 4.27 -43.37
C ALA A 621 15.55 4.82 -42.09
N ILE A 622 16.02 5.99 -41.65
CA ILE A 622 15.69 6.62 -40.36
C ILE A 622 14.42 7.47 -40.51
N LYS A 623 13.58 7.48 -39.48
CA LYS A 623 12.40 8.34 -39.38
C LYS A 623 12.29 8.89 -37.96
N SER A 624 12.11 10.19 -37.83
CA SER A 624 12.01 10.91 -36.56
C SER A 624 10.65 11.60 -36.44
N TRP A 625 10.10 11.62 -35.24
CA TRP A 625 8.87 12.32 -34.90
C TRP A 625 9.01 13.04 -33.56
N TYR A 626 8.15 14.03 -33.37
CA TYR A 626 7.88 14.65 -32.08
C TYR A 626 6.40 14.43 -31.77
N ASP A 627 6.11 13.90 -30.59
CA ASP A 627 4.75 13.79 -30.05
C ASP A 627 4.43 15.04 -29.22
N GLU A 628 3.38 15.76 -29.63
CA GLU A 628 2.95 16.99 -28.97
C GLU A 628 2.21 16.74 -27.65
N GLU A 629 1.60 15.56 -27.48
CA GLU A 629 0.80 15.21 -26.30
C GLU A 629 1.71 14.81 -25.12
N THR A 630 2.66 13.89 -25.37
CA THR A 630 3.61 13.41 -24.35
C THR A 630 4.93 14.21 -24.29
N ASP A 631 5.03 15.30 -25.08
CA ASP A 631 6.21 16.17 -25.20
C ASP A 631 7.50 15.35 -25.37
N SER A 632 7.50 14.45 -26.36
CA SER A 632 8.53 13.40 -26.52
C SER A 632 9.09 13.35 -27.95
N ASP A 633 10.41 13.24 -28.09
CA ASP A 633 11.02 12.91 -29.38
C ASP A 633 11.14 11.39 -29.51
N TYR A 634 10.86 10.84 -30.69
CA TYR A 634 11.11 9.42 -30.96
C TYR A 634 11.63 9.15 -32.38
N LEU A 635 12.41 8.08 -32.48
CA LEU A 635 13.15 7.67 -33.68
C LEU A 635 12.82 6.21 -34.01
N VAL A 636 12.70 5.89 -35.30
CA VAL A 636 12.80 4.52 -35.81
C VAL A 636 14.00 4.42 -36.74
N TYR A 637 14.89 3.46 -36.47
CA TYR A 637 16.09 3.14 -37.24
C TYR A 637 16.18 1.63 -37.48
N ASP A 638 17.09 1.20 -38.38
CA ASP A 638 17.31 -0.20 -38.78
C ASP A 638 16.01 -1.00 -39.08
N SER A 639 15.00 -0.29 -39.59
CA SER A 639 13.62 -0.76 -39.90
C SER A 639 12.73 -1.13 -38.70
N VAL A 640 13.27 -1.64 -37.59
CA VAL A 640 12.48 -2.16 -36.44
C VAL A 640 12.98 -1.70 -35.07
N GLU A 641 14.06 -0.93 -34.98
CA GLU A 641 14.55 -0.41 -33.70
C GLU A 641 13.89 0.96 -33.44
N TRP A 642 13.18 1.09 -32.33
CA TRP A 642 12.51 2.31 -31.89
C TRP A 642 13.19 2.86 -30.63
N VAL A 643 13.22 4.18 -30.45
CA VAL A 643 13.68 4.82 -29.21
C VAL A 643 12.92 6.13 -28.97
N ALA A 644 12.46 6.36 -27.73
CA ALA A 644 12.02 7.67 -27.26
C ALA A 644 13.11 8.29 -26.38
N TYR A 645 13.30 9.61 -26.50
CA TYR A 645 14.39 10.36 -25.88
C TYR A 645 14.03 11.86 -25.81
N MET A 646 14.93 12.70 -25.29
CA MET A 646 14.83 14.15 -25.39
C MET A 646 15.90 14.73 -26.32
N THR A 647 15.52 15.43 -27.39
CA THR A 647 16.41 16.38 -28.07
C THR A 647 16.70 17.60 -27.19
N ASP A 648 17.77 18.34 -27.46
CA ASP A 648 18.10 19.57 -26.72
C ASP A 648 16.97 20.61 -26.74
N LYS A 649 16.23 20.68 -27.87
CA LYS A 649 15.03 21.53 -28.00
C LYS A 649 13.93 21.10 -27.04
N THR A 650 13.69 19.80 -26.91
CA THR A 650 12.72 19.24 -25.96
C THR A 650 13.18 19.48 -24.52
N LYS A 651 14.47 19.27 -24.21
CA LYS A 651 15.05 19.62 -22.90
C LYS A 651 14.87 21.10 -22.54
N ASP A 652 15.05 22.02 -23.49
CA ASP A 652 14.83 23.45 -23.25
C ASP A 652 13.34 23.76 -22.98
N ARG A 653 12.42 23.17 -23.75
CA ARG A 653 10.97 23.30 -23.48
C ARG A 653 10.59 22.74 -22.10
N ARG A 654 11.13 21.58 -21.70
CA ARG A 654 10.95 21.01 -20.35
C ARG A 654 11.50 21.94 -19.27
N ARG A 655 12.71 22.49 -19.43
CA ARG A 655 13.28 23.49 -18.52
C ARG A 655 12.39 24.71 -18.33
N ASP A 656 11.85 25.26 -19.43
CA ASP A 656 10.93 26.41 -19.36
C ASP A 656 9.57 26.04 -18.74
N GLN A 657 9.03 24.84 -19.00
CA GLN A 657 7.83 24.32 -18.34
C GLN A 657 8.01 24.18 -16.82
N TYR A 658 9.04 23.47 -16.36
CA TYR A 658 9.28 23.26 -14.93
C TYR A 658 9.57 24.58 -14.21
N LYS A 659 10.26 25.52 -14.88
CA LYS A 659 10.41 26.89 -14.37
C LYS A 659 9.08 27.65 -14.26
N GLY A 660 8.14 27.43 -15.20
CA GLY A 660 6.77 27.95 -15.13
C GLY A 660 5.93 27.34 -14.01
N LEU A 661 6.26 26.12 -13.57
CA LEU A 661 5.66 25.43 -12.40
C LEU A 661 6.35 25.78 -11.07
N ASN A 662 7.20 26.81 -11.06
CA ASN A 662 8.04 27.21 -9.93
C ASN A 662 8.97 26.10 -9.39
N CYS A 663 9.30 25.08 -10.19
CA CYS A 663 10.22 24.03 -9.77
C CYS A 663 11.63 24.57 -9.50
N GLY A 664 12.31 24.00 -8.50
CA GLY A 664 13.63 24.43 -8.02
C GLY A 664 14.79 24.30 -9.01
N GLY A 665 14.61 23.55 -10.10
CA GLY A 665 15.60 23.40 -11.16
C GLY A 665 15.35 22.20 -12.06
N THR A 666 16.39 21.81 -12.82
CA THR A 666 16.47 20.49 -13.49
C THR A 666 17.76 19.75 -13.16
N THR A 667 17.70 18.42 -13.09
CA THR A 667 18.89 17.56 -13.21
C THR A 667 18.93 16.93 -14.60
N ASP A 668 20.12 16.62 -15.11
CA ASP A 668 20.33 15.96 -16.40
C ASP A 668 21.10 14.65 -16.20
N TRP A 669 20.45 13.50 -16.44
CA TRP A 669 21.06 12.17 -16.35
C TRP A 669 21.47 11.67 -17.75
N ALA A 670 22.74 11.50 -18.09
CA ALA A 670 23.95 12.00 -17.44
C ALA A 670 24.80 12.76 -18.47
N ILE A 671 25.70 13.64 -18.03
CA ILE A 671 26.38 14.61 -18.91
C ILE A 671 27.28 13.93 -19.96
N ASP A 672 27.89 12.80 -19.61
CA ASP A 672 28.75 12.00 -20.48
C ASP A 672 28.01 11.29 -21.63
N LEU A 673 26.70 11.09 -21.48
CA LEU A 673 25.81 10.53 -22.52
C LEU A 673 25.41 11.59 -23.57
N GLN A 674 25.75 12.87 -23.35
CA GLN A 674 25.47 13.97 -24.27
C GLN A 674 26.48 14.06 -25.42
N GLY A 675 25.98 14.47 -26.59
CA GLY A 675 26.83 15.13 -27.57
C GLY A 675 26.25 15.17 -28.98
N GLU A 676 26.77 16.11 -29.77
CA GLU A 676 26.37 16.40 -31.16
C GLU A 676 26.84 15.34 -32.19
N GLY A 677 27.09 14.08 -31.78
CA GLY A 677 27.54 13.00 -32.68
C GLY A 677 29.04 13.00 -33.05
N ARG A 678 29.41 12.42 -34.20
CA ARG A 678 30.79 12.29 -34.68
C ARG A 678 31.27 13.53 -35.43
N ARG A 679 30.45 14.13 -36.30
CA ARG A 679 30.88 15.17 -37.26
C ARG A 679 30.93 16.56 -36.65
N ALA A 680 30.15 16.82 -35.60
CA ALA A 680 30.19 18.06 -34.83
C ALA A 680 31.57 18.43 -34.25
N ARG A 681 32.51 17.48 -34.17
CA ARG A 681 33.92 17.67 -33.78
C ARG A 681 34.70 18.73 -34.58
N GLN A 682 34.10 19.37 -35.58
CA GLN A 682 34.71 20.44 -36.39
C GLN A 682 34.05 21.84 -36.25
N GLY A 683 32.88 21.96 -35.62
CA GLY A 683 32.06 23.18 -35.70
C GLY A 683 32.05 24.04 -34.44
N THR A 684 31.42 23.52 -33.39
CA THR A 684 30.97 24.28 -32.22
C THR A 684 31.41 23.61 -30.93
N ARG A 685 31.83 24.41 -29.93
CA ARG A 685 31.99 23.94 -28.55
C ARG A 685 30.83 24.45 -27.74
N SER A 686 30.02 23.56 -27.17
CA SER A 686 29.09 23.95 -26.12
C SER A 686 29.90 24.41 -24.89
N ILE A 687 29.29 25.23 -24.03
CA ILE A 687 30.05 25.81 -22.89
C ILE A 687 30.53 24.74 -21.90
N TRP A 688 29.85 23.59 -21.87
CA TRP A 688 30.19 22.41 -21.07
C TRP A 688 31.39 21.63 -21.61
N THR A 689 31.69 21.69 -22.92
CA THR A 689 32.87 21.02 -23.52
C THR A 689 34.21 21.65 -23.07
N LEU A 690 34.19 22.69 -22.23
CA LEU A 690 35.39 23.35 -21.72
C LEU A 690 35.89 22.78 -20.38
N LEU A 691 35.07 22.01 -19.64
CA LEU A 691 35.47 21.43 -18.35
C LEU A 691 36.31 20.15 -18.50
N SER A 692 36.13 19.38 -19.57
CA SER A 692 36.96 18.22 -19.89
C SER A 692 38.22 18.64 -20.68
N ALA A 693 39.31 18.93 -19.96
CA ALA A 693 40.59 19.41 -20.52
C ALA A 693 41.34 18.41 -21.46
N ARG A 694 40.74 17.25 -21.74
CA ARG A 694 41.09 16.34 -22.85
C ARG A 694 39.79 15.90 -23.50
N SER A 695 39.73 15.92 -24.83
CA SER A 695 38.55 15.45 -25.57
C SER A 695 38.20 14.01 -25.17
N PRO A 696 37.01 13.75 -24.59
CA PRO A 696 36.63 12.38 -24.25
C PRO A 696 36.59 11.52 -25.51
N MET A 697 37.09 10.29 -25.40
CA MET A 697 36.78 9.24 -26.37
C MET A 697 35.37 8.74 -26.00
N PRO A 698 34.38 8.76 -26.91
CA PRO A 698 32.97 8.58 -26.51
C PRO A 698 32.61 7.19 -25.97
N CYS A 699 33.41 6.17 -26.29
CA CYS A 699 33.40 4.90 -25.54
C CYS A 699 34.82 4.63 -25.00
N ALA A 700 35.32 5.52 -24.14
CA ALA A 700 36.45 5.17 -23.29
C ALA A 700 35.95 4.25 -22.18
N ASN A 701 36.45 3.02 -22.11
CA ASN A 701 36.11 2.13 -21.00
C ASN A 701 36.34 2.85 -19.66
N PRO A 702 35.41 2.77 -18.69
CA PRO A 702 35.73 3.13 -17.31
C PRO A 702 36.93 2.28 -16.82
N PRO A 703 37.74 2.79 -15.89
CA PRO A 703 38.88 2.03 -15.36
C PRO A 703 38.39 0.70 -14.79
N ALA A 704 39.01 -0.39 -15.24
CA ALA A 704 38.41 -1.73 -15.30
C ALA A 704 37.62 -2.16 -14.05
N CYS A 705 36.30 -2.27 -14.21
CA CYS A 705 35.38 -2.72 -13.19
C CYS A 705 35.78 -4.12 -12.66
N SER A 706 36.00 -4.21 -11.36
CA SER A 706 36.27 -5.47 -10.66
C SER A 706 35.17 -5.71 -9.65
N PHE A 707 34.17 -6.54 -10.02
CA PHE A 707 33.14 -6.97 -9.09
C PHE A 707 33.77 -7.77 -7.94
N PHE A 708 33.58 -7.29 -6.71
CA PHE A 708 33.82 -8.05 -5.49
C PHE A 708 32.51 -8.08 -4.67
N PRO A 709 32.15 -9.22 -4.07
CA PRO A 709 30.95 -9.32 -3.23
C PRO A 709 31.06 -8.41 -1.99
N PRO A 710 29.92 -8.03 -1.36
CA PRO A 710 29.90 -7.08 -0.26
C PRO A 710 30.79 -7.53 0.90
N VAL A 711 31.78 -6.70 1.23
CA VAL A 711 32.71 -6.95 2.34
C VAL A 711 32.04 -6.51 3.64
N SER A 712 31.73 -7.46 4.51
CA SER A 712 31.08 -7.18 5.80
C SER A 712 32.01 -6.38 6.71
N PHE A 713 31.58 -5.16 7.08
CA PHE A 713 32.32 -4.31 8.01
C PHE A 713 32.24 -4.90 9.44
N PRO A 714 33.39 -5.12 10.13
CA PRO A 714 33.37 -5.60 11.51
C PRO A 714 32.95 -4.47 12.46
N VAL A 715 31.71 -4.54 12.96
CA VAL A 715 31.18 -3.61 13.96
C VAL A 715 31.95 -3.76 15.28
N ASN A 716 32.80 -2.79 15.60
CA ASN A 716 33.53 -2.73 16.87
C ASN A 716 33.88 -1.29 17.27
N TYR A 717 32.87 -0.54 17.73
CA TYR A 717 33.07 0.68 18.52
C TYR A 717 32.14 0.67 19.74
N SER A 718 32.68 0.25 20.88
CA SER A 718 32.05 0.43 22.18
C SER A 718 32.35 1.83 22.71
N CYS A 719 31.35 2.71 22.77
CA CYS A 719 31.51 3.99 23.48
C CYS A 719 31.73 3.75 24.98
N SER A 720 32.51 4.64 25.59
CA SER A 720 32.78 4.75 27.04
C SER A 720 32.49 6.16 27.51
#